data_AF-A0A834ZD08-F1
#
_entry.id   AF-A0A834ZD08-F1
#
_cell.length_a   1.000
_cell.length_b   1.000
_cell.length_c   1.000
_cell.angle_alpha   90.00
_cell.angle_beta   90.00
_cell.angle_gamma   90.00
#
_symmetry.space_group_name_H-M   'P 1'
#
loop_
_entity.id
_entity.type
_entity.pdbx_description
1 polymer ?
#
loop_
_entity_poly.entity_id
_entity_poly.type
_entity_poly.pdbx_seq_one_letter_code
_entity_poly.pdbx_strand_id
1 'polypeptide(L)'
;MGQLQEELKKTKEQLAAMEEEKDQVLDELQEMKKVAQEANMRLSEALSAQTRGSSEIEKSRVNELERASIESAKKRDQVWQLKLEAVQKQHASDVEAISSAAQELNLVRQNLASALKAKDAALKEAEDVRNVTEANAKKVADLSVELNSVKELLGNSSRDLEVREKIIECLKLELVKAQEIEVELAEKEASLDKLKQELSNAKESETKIFDSLNSQTKQLEQTKILLEESKLEISSLHEKVESLEGSAKASNGELDVSHHFLEKAKLNKQSMKENFETLKPEVQVAKEHVAFSQEGEKLASSKAHSLSEETSLLRTELKLATEAEEKSKKAMDDLALALKEVATEANMAKEKLKSTQSELENARGEAEHWKQMVKSTEEKFQGLLDEAKKEIDRVKDEAERLRIESEESILAWNGKEMGFIDCIKRVEEENTASQQENSRLRDSLREAEDMNNKVSMEENHNLRDILKQAINESTVAKEAAEIARAENSQLKDSLSDKDNALDSLTRENERLRINEAAAHENIKELKRLLSTTSTNDLRAKDKDLGGLFNKQNSMGRDPKDSKKLPQVLSPQKTQALKGSIFDIVDSPEPVSHHFKTSSSVYTDDGGTIYSEDFDHLEGSQLDPMENDKNSKRKKKTLLRRFRDLIKRRSFHRKEPLID
;
A
#
# COMPACT_ATOMS: atom_id res chain seq x y z
N MET A 1 -143.45 -112.83 6.12
CA MET A 1 -142.80 -112.42 7.40
C MET A 1 -141.28 -112.60 7.36
N GLY A 2 -140.73 -113.80 7.13
CA GLY A 2 -139.27 -114.02 7.20
C GLY A 2 -138.39 -113.07 6.35
N GLN A 3 -138.59 -113.03 5.02
CA GLN A 3 -137.68 -112.33 4.08
C GLN A 3 -137.47 -110.83 4.37
N LEU A 4 -138.53 -110.08 4.69
CA LEU A 4 -138.44 -108.64 5.01
C LEU A 4 -137.60 -108.35 6.27
N GLN A 5 -137.48 -109.30 7.19
CA GLN A 5 -136.68 -109.13 8.40
C GLN A 5 -135.18 -109.32 8.14
N GLU A 6 -134.83 -110.07 7.09
CA GLU A 6 -133.45 -110.35 6.68
C GLU A 6 -132.90 -109.26 5.75
N GLU A 7 -133.73 -108.71 4.84
CA GLU A 7 -133.37 -107.52 4.07
C GLU A 7 -133.14 -106.30 4.98
N LEU A 8 -134.00 -106.08 5.99
CA LEU A 8 -133.84 -105.02 6.99
C LEU A 8 -132.54 -105.17 7.82
N LYS A 9 -132.11 -106.42 8.05
CA LYS A 9 -130.81 -106.70 8.71
C LYS A 9 -129.66 -106.34 7.77
N LYS A 10 -129.69 -106.83 6.52
CA LYS A 10 -128.64 -106.59 5.52
C LYS A 10 -128.47 -105.11 5.18
N THR A 11 -129.56 -104.34 5.05
CA THR A 11 -129.46 -102.89 4.81
C THR A 11 -128.91 -102.12 6.00
N LYS A 12 -129.12 -102.59 7.24
CA LYS A 12 -128.49 -102.00 8.43
C LYS A 12 -127.01 -102.35 8.51
N GLU A 13 -126.63 -103.57 8.15
CA GLU A 13 -125.22 -103.99 8.07
C GLU A 13 -124.46 -103.19 6.99
N GLN A 14 -125.10 -102.92 5.84
CA GLN A 14 -124.53 -102.05 4.81
C GLN A 14 -124.48 -100.56 5.21
N LEU A 15 -125.47 -100.05 5.95
CA LEU A 15 -125.42 -98.69 6.48
C LEU A 15 -124.30 -98.53 7.51
N ALA A 16 -124.16 -99.48 8.44
CA ALA A 16 -123.11 -99.48 9.45
C ALA A 16 -121.70 -99.53 8.82
N ALA A 17 -121.50 -100.39 7.80
CA ALA A 17 -120.24 -100.45 7.06
C ALA A 17 -119.93 -99.13 6.32
N MET A 18 -120.94 -98.48 5.72
CA MET A 18 -120.77 -97.17 5.08
C MET A 18 -120.51 -96.05 6.10
N GLU A 19 -121.11 -96.11 7.30
CA GLU A 19 -120.83 -95.18 8.38
C GLU A 19 -119.40 -95.34 8.89
N GLU A 20 -118.93 -96.59 9.05
CA GLU A 20 -117.55 -96.95 9.45
C GLU A 20 -116.52 -96.53 8.39
N GLU A 21 -116.73 -96.81 7.10
CA GLU A 21 -115.88 -96.32 6.00
C GLU A 21 -115.85 -94.79 5.94
N LYS A 22 -116.99 -94.12 6.16
CA LYS A 22 -117.08 -92.66 6.17
C LYS A 22 -116.32 -92.05 7.37
N ASP A 23 -116.34 -92.70 8.53
CA ASP A 23 -115.56 -92.24 9.69
C ASP A 23 -114.06 -92.52 9.52
N GLN A 24 -113.67 -93.67 8.94
CA GLN A 24 -112.27 -93.92 8.55
C GLN A 24 -111.75 -92.86 7.57
N VAL A 25 -112.52 -92.49 6.54
CA VAL A 25 -112.12 -91.43 5.58
C VAL A 25 -112.06 -90.05 6.24
N LEU A 26 -112.87 -89.77 7.27
CA LEU A 26 -112.78 -88.53 8.05
C LEU A 26 -111.54 -88.50 8.95
N ASP A 27 -111.17 -89.62 9.58
CA ASP A 27 -109.93 -89.77 10.34
C ASP A 27 -108.69 -89.66 9.43
N GLU A 28 -108.69 -90.31 8.27
CA GLU A 28 -107.64 -90.15 7.24
C GLU A 28 -107.52 -88.70 6.76
N LEU A 29 -108.65 -88.01 6.54
CA LEU A 29 -108.67 -86.60 6.13
C LEU A 29 -108.14 -85.69 7.26
N GLN A 30 -108.46 -85.99 8.52
CA GLN A 30 -107.92 -85.27 9.68
C GLN A 30 -106.42 -85.50 9.84
N GLU A 31 -105.94 -86.74 9.69
CA GLU A 31 -104.52 -87.06 9.81
C GLU A 31 -103.71 -86.52 8.62
N MET A 32 -104.23 -86.59 7.38
CA MET A 32 -103.63 -85.91 6.23
C MET A 32 -103.60 -84.38 6.41
N LYS A 33 -104.64 -83.78 6.96
CA LYS A 33 -104.68 -82.33 7.28
C LYS A 33 -103.65 -81.98 8.36
N LYS A 34 -103.49 -82.82 9.38
CA LYS A 34 -102.47 -82.69 10.43
C LYS A 34 -101.05 -82.84 9.85
N VAL A 35 -100.79 -83.85 9.03
CA VAL A 35 -99.51 -84.03 8.31
C VAL A 35 -99.20 -82.86 7.39
N ALA A 36 -100.19 -82.31 6.68
CA ALA A 36 -100.02 -81.11 5.85
C ALA A 36 -99.76 -79.84 6.68
N GLN A 37 -100.40 -79.70 7.84
CA GLN A 37 -100.11 -78.61 8.80
C GLN A 37 -98.70 -78.75 9.39
N GLU A 38 -98.29 -79.96 9.78
CA GLU A 38 -96.91 -80.22 10.24
C GLU A 38 -95.88 -79.97 9.12
N ALA A 39 -96.16 -80.33 7.87
CA ALA A 39 -95.28 -80.08 6.74
C ALA A 39 -95.11 -78.58 6.47
N ASN A 40 -96.21 -77.81 6.52
CA ASN A 40 -96.16 -76.36 6.40
C ASN A 40 -95.46 -75.69 7.60
N MET A 41 -95.63 -76.20 8.81
CA MET A 41 -94.87 -75.76 9.99
C MET A 41 -93.37 -76.02 9.80
N ARG A 42 -92.97 -77.25 9.46
CA ARG A 42 -91.56 -77.62 9.20
C ARG A 42 -90.94 -76.80 8.07
N LEU A 43 -91.70 -76.48 7.02
CA LEU A 43 -91.23 -75.63 5.92
C LEU A 43 -91.08 -74.16 6.35
N SER A 44 -92.03 -73.62 7.11
CA SER A 44 -91.94 -72.27 7.69
C SER A 44 -90.77 -72.15 8.67
N GLU A 45 -90.60 -73.16 9.54
CA GLU A 45 -89.46 -73.29 10.44
C GLU A 45 -88.14 -73.34 9.67
N ALA A 46 -88.02 -74.19 8.64
CA ALA A 46 -86.84 -74.29 7.79
C ALA A 46 -86.50 -72.99 7.06
N LEU A 47 -87.49 -72.28 6.49
CA LEU A 47 -87.28 -70.96 5.89
C LEU A 47 -86.88 -69.91 6.94
N SER A 48 -87.45 -69.97 8.15
CA SER A 48 -87.07 -69.09 9.24
C SER A 48 -85.65 -69.39 9.78
N ALA A 49 -85.19 -70.64 9.70
CA ALA A 49 -83.84 -71.04 10.04
C ALA A 49 -82.85 -70.61 8.94
N GLN A 50 -83.20 -70.82 7.67
CA GLN A 50 -82.41 -70.41 6.52
C GLN A 50 -82.21 -68.89 6.46
N THR A 51 -83.27 -68.11 6.70
CA THR A 51 -83.20 -66.63 6.70
C THR A 51 -82.44 -66.06 7.90
N ARG A 52 -82.53 -66.69 9.09
CA ARG A 52 -81.65 -66.37 10.23
C ARG A 52 -80.19 -66.69 9.89
N GLY A 53 -79.90 -67.91 9.43
CA GLY A 53 -78.56 -68.34 9.06
C GLY A 53 -77.91 -67.47 7.98
N SER A 54 -78.65 -67.10 6.92
CA SER A 54 -78.14 -66.17 5.90
C SER A 54 -77.92 -64.77 6.46
N SER A 55 -78.76 -64.30 7.39
CA SER A 55 -78.55 -63.02 8.08
C SER A 55 -77.32 -63.04 8.98
N GLU A 56 -77.05 -64.16 9.67
CA GLU A 56 -75.90 -64.34 10.55
C GLU A 56 -74.58 -64.48 9.77
N ILE A 57 -74.58 -65.20 8.64
CA ILE A 57 -73.45 -65.28 7.72
C ILE A 57 -73.15 -63.92 7.08
N GLU A 58 -74.17 -63.17 6.66
CA GLU A 58 -73.94 -61.84 6.09
C GLU A 58 -73.44 -60.84 7.14
N LYS A 59 -73.95 -60.90 8.39
CA LYS A 59 -73.42 -60.13 9.52
C LYS A 59 -71.97 -60.47 9.84
N SER A 60 -71.60 -61.76 9.87
CA SER A 60 -70.21 -62.15 10.14
C SER A 60 -69.26 -61.68 9.03
N ARG A 61 -69.69 -61.78 7.76
CA ARG A 61 -68.96 -61.27 6.58
C ARG A 61 -68.77 -59.75 6.62
N VAL A 62 -69.81 -58.99 7.00
CA VAL A 62 -69.72 -57.53 7.18
C VAL A 62 -68.75 -57.17 8.33
N ASN A 63 -68.88 -57.84 9.48
CA ASN A 63 -67.98 -57.63 10.63
C ASN A 63 -66.51 -57.99 10.31
N GLU A 64 -66.28 -58.99 9.45
CA GLU A 64 -64.93 -59.37 8.99
C GLU A 64 -64.33 -58.33 8.04
N LEU A 65 -65.12 -57.84 7.07
CA LEU A 65 -64.71 -56.74 6.18
C LEU A 65 -64.46 -55.43 6.95
N GLU A 66 -65.27 -55.12 7.96
CA GLU A 66 -65.07 -53.98 8.85
C GLU A 66 -63.75 -54.11 9.64
N ARG A 67 -63.49 -55.28 10.23
CA ARG A 67 -62.22 -55.56 10.92
C ARG A 67 -61.01 -55.44 9.99
N ALA A 68 -61.08 -56.00 8.79
CA ALA A 68 -60.01 -55.89 7.79
C ALA A 68 -59.78 -54.44 7.34
N SER A 69 -60.85 -53.64 7.21
CA SER A 69 -60.78 -52.22 6.90
C SER A 69 -60.11 -51.41 8.03
N ILE A 70 -60.51 -51.66 9.29
CA ILE A 70 -59.91 -51.04 10.49
C ILE A 70 -58.44 -51.43 10.63
N GLU A 71 -58.08 -52.69 10.39
CA GLU A 71 -56.69 -53.15 10.44
C GLU A 71 -55.84 -52.54 9.31
N SER A 72 -56.40 -52.39 8.12
CA SER A 72 -55.77 -51.69 6.98
C SER A 72 -55.59 -50.18 7.25
N ALA A 73 -56.54 -49.53 7.92
CA ALA A 73 -56.39 -48.17 8.41
C ALA A 73 -55.22 -48.07 9.40
N LYS A 74 -55.26 -48.84 10.49
CA LYS A 74 -54.20 -48.86 11.52
C LYS A 74 -52.80 -49.12 10.94
N LYS A 75 -52.67 -50.02 9.96
CA LYS A 75 -51.39 -50.28 9.26
C LYS A 75 -50.90 -49.08 8.44
N ARG A 76 -51.80 -48.33 7.79
CA ARG A 76 -51.44 -47.08 7.11
C ARG A 76 -51.05 -45.99 8.11
N ASP A 77 -51.78 -45.87 9.21
CA ASP A 77 -51.54 -44.86 10.23
C ASP A 77 -50.19 -45.09 10.93
N GLN A 78 -49.85 -46.34 11.25
CA GLN A 78 -48.52 -46.75 11.73
C GLN A 78 -47.41 -46.40 10.72
N VAL A 79 -47.62 -46.63 9.42
CA VAL A 79 -46.64 -46.26 8.38
C VAL A 79 -46.51 -44.74 8.23
N TRP A 80 -47.58 -43.96 8.43
CA TRP A 80 -47.51 -42.49 8.46
C TRP A 80 -46.80 -41.97 9.71
N GLN A 81 -47.05 -42.56 10.88
CA GLN A 81 -46.37 -42.21 12.12
C GLN A 81 -44.86 -42.49 12.03
N LEU A 82 -44.45 -43.68 11.57
CA LEU A 82 -43.04 -44.01 11.37
C LEU A 82 -42.35 -43.08 10.35
N LYS A 83 -43.07 -42.60 9.33
CA LYS A 83 -42.57 -41.57 8.40
C LYS A 83 -42.42 -40.21 9.08
N LEU A 84 -43.38 -39.80 9.91
CA LEU A 84 -43.34 -38.55 10.66
C LEU A 84 -42.16 -38.54 11.64
N GLU A 85 -41.99 -39.61 12.41
CA GLU A 85 -40.86 -39.80 13.34
C GLU A 85 -39.51 -39.77 12.60
N ALA A 86 -39.41 -40.41 11.42
CA ALA A 86 -38.22 -40.36 10.59
C ALA A 86 -37.90 -38.94 10.07
N VAL A 87 -38.91 -38.19 9.62
CA VAL A 87 -38.75 -36.80 9.17
C VAL A 87 -38.39 -35.87 10.33
N GLN A 88 -39.01 -36.03 11.49
CA GLN A 88 -38.67 -35.26 12.71
C GLN A 88 -37.22 -35.53 13.15
N LYS A 89 -36.78 -36.80 13.13
CA LYS A 89 -35.39 -37.16 13.45
C LYS A 89 -34.38 -36.60 12.45
N GLN A 90 -34.71 -36.61 11.15
CA GLN A 90 -33.86 -36.01 10.13
C GLN A 90 -33.76 -34.49 10.33
N HIS A 91 -34.90 -33.80 10.51
CA HIS A 91 -34.95 -32.36 10.77
C HIS A 91 -34.15 -31.97 12.02
N ALA A 92 -34.21 -32.75 13.11
CA ALA A 92 -33.38 -32.50 14.29
C ALA A 92 -31.88 -32.59 13.97
N SER A 93 -31.45 -33.62 13.24
CA SER A 93 -30.06 -33.77 12.79
C SER A 93 -29.60 -32.64 11.85
N ASP A 94 -30.49 -32.15 10.98
CA ASP A 94 -30.19 -31.06 10.06
C ASP A 94 -30.09 -29.71 10.80
N VAL A 95 -30.94 -29.47 11.80
CA VAL A 95 -30.87 -28.29 12.68
C VAL A 95 -29.60 -28.30 13.53
N GLU A 96 -29.18 -29.45 14.06
CA GLU A 96 -27.90 -29.59 14.77
C GLU A 96 -26.70 -29.30 13.84
N ALA A 97 -26.72 -29.82 12.62
CA ALA A 97 -25.69 -29.57 11.61
C ALA A 97 -25.62 -28.08 11.20
N ILE A 98 -26.77 -27.44 10.99
CA ILE A 98 -26.85 -25.99 10.68
C ILE A 98 -26.35 -25.14 11.85
N SER A 99 -26.71 -25.51 13.10
CA SER A 99 -26.23 -24.83 14.31
C SER A 99 -24.71 -24.93 14.45
N SER A 100 -24.13 -26.13 14.26
CA SER A 100 -22.68 -26.34 14.27
C SER A 100 -21.98 -25.54 13.16
N ALA A 101 -22.49 -25.58 11.92
CA ALA A 101 -21.96 -24.79 10.82
C ALA A 101 -22.02 -23.28 11.07
N ALA A 102 -23.09 -22.77 11.71
CA ALA A 102 -23.20 -21.36 12.09
C ALA A 102 -22.20 -20.95 13.18
N GLN A 103 -21.89 -21.85 14.13
CA GLN A 103 -20.83 -21.63 15.13
C GLN A 103 -19.44 -21.59 14.48
N GLU A 104 -19.13 -22.53 13.57
CA GLU A 104 -17.88 -22.51 12.80
C GLU A 104 -17.72 -21.24 11.97
N LEU A 105 -18.78 -20.80 11.28
CA LEU A 105 -18.76 -19.58 10.45
C LEU A 105 -18.52 -18.32 11.32
N ASN A 106 -19.09 -18.26 12.52
CA ASN A 106 -18.84 -17.17 13.46
C ASN A 106 -17.42 -17.20 14.05
N LEU A 107 -16.85 -18.38 14.33
CA LEU A 107 -15.44 -18.52 14.73
C LEU A 107 -14.49 -18.08 13.59
N VAL A 108 -14.79 -18.45 12.34
CA VAL A 108 -14.04 -17.99 11.16
C VAL A 108 -14.13 -16.48 10.99
N ARG A 109 -15.30 -15.87 11.21
CA ARG A 109 -15.48 -14.39 11.21
C ARG A 109 -14.63 -13.70 12.29
N GLN A 110 -14.61 -14.24 13.51
CA GLN A 110 -13.77 -13.69 14.59
C GLN A 110 -12.27 -13.78 14.26
N ASN A 111 -11.83 -14.92 13.74
CA ASN A 111 -10.45 -15.14 13.32
C ASN A 111 -10.05 -14.26 12.10
N LEU A 112 -10.99 -13.99 11.18
CA LEU A 112 -10.77 -13.03 10.10
C LEU A 112 -10.62 -11.61 10.64
N ALA A 113 -11.47 -11.20 11.58
CA ALA A 113 -11.44 -9.86 12.17
C ALA A 113 -10.17 -9.60 13.01
N SER A 114 -9.66 -10.61 13.73
CA SER A 114 -8.37 -10.50 14.42
C SER A 114 -7.19 -10.50 13.44
N ALA A 115 -7.21 -11.34 12.40
CA ALA A 115 -6.19 -11.36 11.35
C ALA A 115 -6.12 -10.04 10.56
N LEU A 116 -7.26 -9.40 10.27
CA LEU A 116 -7.30 -8.08 9.64
C LEU A 116 -6.68 -7.01 10.55
N LYS A 117 -7.09 -6.93 11.82
CA LYS A 117 -6.47 -6.01 12.80
C LYS A 117 -4.96 -6.20 12.93
N ALA A 118 -4.48 -7.45 12.96
CA ALA A 118 -3.04 -7.75 13.02
C ALA A 118 -2.32 -7.33 11.72
N LYS A 119 -2.92 -7.57 10.54
CA LYS A 119 -2.39 -7.15 9.25
C LYS A 119 -2.34 -5.62 9.11
N ASP A 120 -3.35 -4.91 9.58
CA ASP A 120 -3.39 -3.44 9.50
C ASP A 120 -2.42 -2.78 10.51
N ALA A 121 -2.22 -3.37 11.68
CA ALA A 121 -1.16 -2.98 12.62
C ALA A 121 0.25 -3.18 12.02
N ALA A 122 0.52 -4.35 11.45
CA ALA A 122 1.80 -4.65 10.79
C ALA A 122 2.05 -3.80 9.53
N LEU A 123 0.99 -3.38 8.83
CA LEU A 123 1.09 -2.44 7.71
C LEU A 123 1.54 -1.06 8.20
N LYS A 124 0.94 -0.56 9.29
CA LYS A 124 1.37 0.71 9.91
C LYS A 124 2.81 0.63 10.39
N GLU A 125 3.20 -0.45 11.08
CA GLU A 125 4.58 -0.65 11.54
C GLU A 125 5.57 -0.66 10.36
N ALA A 126 5.23 -1.32 9.24
CA ALA A 126 6.04 -1.30 8.03
C ALA A 126 6.11 0.10 7.37
N GLU A 127 5.05 0.90 7.45
CA GLU A 127 5.04 2.29 6.97
C GLU A 127 5.90 3.21 7.86
N ASP A 128 5.77 3.11 9.18
CA ASP A 128 6.59 3.84 10.15
C ASP A 128 8.09 3.51 9.95
N VAL A 129 8.45 2.23 9.79
CA VAL A 129 9.81 1.79 9.44
C VAL A 129 10.27 2.33 8.09
N ARG A 130 9.42 2.29 7.05
CA ARG A 130 9.73 2.86 5.72
C ARG A 130 10.04 4.36 5.81
N ASN A 131 9.26 5.11 6.57
CA ASN A 131 9.43 6.54 6.75
C ASN A 131 10.75 6.86 7.48
N VAL A 132 11.13 6.06 8.48
CA VAL A 132 12.44 6.15 9.16
C VAL A 132 13.61 5.80 8.22
N THR A 133 13.50 4.75 7.39
CA THR A 133 14.57 4.41 6.43
C THR A 133 14.72 5.47 5.34
N GLU A 134 13.63 6.09 4.87
CA GLU A 134 13.65 7.20 3.92
C GLU A 134 14.31 8.46 4.52
N ALA A 135 14.01 8.79 5.78
CA ALA A 135 14.64 9.89 6.50
C ALA A 135 16.16 9.66 6.73
N ASN A 136 16.54 8.43 7.09
CA ASN A 136 17.95 8.04 7.23
C ASN A 136 18.69 8.09 5.90
N ALA A 137 18.06 7.64 4.80
CA ALA A 137 18.66 7.70 3.46
C ALA A 137 18.92 9.15 3.01
N LYS A 138 17.98 10.07 3.26
CA LYS A 138 18.17 11.52 3.02
C LYS A 138 19.35 12.06 3.83
N LYS A 139 19.39 11.81 5.14
CA LYS A 139 20.48 12.23 6.01
C LYS A 139 21.85 11.68 5.59
N VAL A 140 21.92 10.44 5.08
CA VAL A 140 23.15 9.87 4.52
C VAL A 140 23.56 10.56 3.21
N ALA A 141 22.62 10.96 2.36
CA ALA A 141 22.90 11.76 1.17
C ALA A 141 23.41 13.16 1.55
N ASP A 142 22.77 13.85 2.49
CA ASP A 142 23.18 15.17 2.98
C ASP A 142 24.60 15.12 3.56
N LEU A 143 24.88 14.17 4.46
CA LEU A 143 26.22 13.94 5.02
C LEU A 143 27.26 13.57 3.95
N SER A 144 26.85 12.93 2.85
CA SER A 144 27.73 12.63 1.72
C SER A 144 28.07 13.88 0.90
N VAL A 145 27.15 14.85 0.79
CA VAL A 145 27.42 16.16 0.18
C VAL A 145 28.36 16.98 1.07
N GLU A 146 28.11 17.03 2.38
CA GLU A 146 28.99 17.69 3.36
C GLU A 146 30.40 17.09 3.34
N LEU A 147 30.52 15.76 3.37
CA LEU A 147 31.81 15.07 3.31
C LEU A 147 32.59 15.37 2.03
N ASN A 148 31.91 15.46 0.87
CA ASN A 148 32.56 15.83 -0.39
C ASN A 148 33.03 17.30 -0.39
N SER A 149 32.23 18.22 0.17
CA SER A 149 32.62 19.62 0.35
C SER A 149 33.85 19.77 1.27
N VAL A 150 33.86 19.09 2.42
CA VAL A 150 35.01 19.05 3.34
C VAL A 150 36.25 18.45 2.66
N LYS A 151 36.08 17.40 1.86
CA LYS A 151 37.16 16.78 1.08
C LYS A 151 37.72 17.71 0.00
N GLU A 152 36.88 18.50 -0.66
CA GLU A 152 37.31 19.53 -1.61
C GLU A 152 38.09 20.65 -0.91
N LEU A 153 37.57 21.18 0.20
CA LEU A 153 38.24 22.19 1.02
C LEU A 153 39.60 21.71 1.54
N LEU A 154 39.69 20.44 1.98
CA LEU A 154 40.96 19.82 2.37
C LEU A 154 41.93 19.69 1.19
N GLY A 155 41.44 19.29 0.01
CA GLY A 155 42.24 19.25 -1.21
C GLY A 155 42.73 20.63 -1.68
N ASN A 156 41.92 21.68 -1.48
CA ASN A 156 42.31 23.06 -1.73
C ASN A 156 43.40 23.51 -0.76
N SER A 157 43.21 23.27 0.56
CA SER A 157 44.21 23.56 1.60
C SER A 157 45.55 22.83 1.35
N SER A 158 45.51 21.56 0.91
CA SER A 158 46.71 20.80 0.54
C SER A 158 47.49 21.45 -0.61
N ARG A 159 46.81 21.95 -1.64
CA ARG A 159 47.43 22.66 -2.77
C ARG A 159 47.98 24.02 -2.36
N ASP A 160 47.30 24.75 -1.48
CA ASP A 160 47.80 25.98 -0.88
C ASP A 160 49.09 25.74 -0.05
N LEU A 161 49.18 24.61 0.66
CA LEU A 161 50.38 24.23 1.40
C LEU A 161 51.56 23.91 0.47
N GLU A 162 51.35 23.13 -0.60
CA GLU A 162 52.39 22.89 -1.62
C GLU A 162 52.92 24.18 -2.26
N VAL A 163 52.02 25.15 -2.54
CA VAL A 163 52.40 26.45 -3.09
C VAL A 163 53.22 27.25 -2.07
N ARG A 164 52.80 27.27 -0.81
CA ARG A 164 53.56 27.92 0.28
C ARG A 164 54.94 27.28 0.48
N GLU A 165 55.05 25.96 0.39
CA GLU A 165 56.33 25.25 0.53
C GLU A 165 57.30 25.60 -0.60
N LYS A 166 56.83 25.63 -1.85
CA LYS A 166 57.61 26.10 -3.02
C LYS A 166 58.04 27.57 -2.88
N ILE A 167 57.17 28.45 -2.36
CA ILE A 167 57.52 29.84 -2.06
C ILE A 167 58.60 29.93 -0.97
N ILE A 168 58.50 29.13 0.10
CA ILE A 168 59.50 29.07 1.17
C ILE A 168 60.85 28.55 0.64
N GLU A 169 60.85 27.61 -0.31
CA GLU A 169 62.06 27.13 -0.98
C GLU A 169 62.72 28.21 -1.85
N CYS A 170 61.94 28.96 -2.66
CA CYS A 170 62.44 30.11 -3.40
C CYS A 170 63.05 31.19 -2.48
N LEU A 171 62.34 31.55 -1.40
CA LEU A 171 62.82 32.55 -0.43
C LEU A 171 64.08 32.10 0.32
N LYS A 172 64.25 30.80 0.57
CA LYS A 172 65.52 30.24 1.11
C LYS A 172 66.67 30.42 0.13
N LEU A 173 66.45 30.15 -1.16
CA LEU A 173 67.47 30.34 -2.20
C LEU A 173 67.83 31.82 -2.42
N GLU A 174 66.88 32.73 -2.29
CA GLU A 174 67.13 34.18 -2.31
C GLU A 174 67.89 34.65 -1.07
N LEU A 175 67.56 34.13 0.12
CA LEU A 175 68.27 34.43 1.36
C LEU A 175 69.74 33.98 1.32
N VAL A 176 70.04 32.79 0.77
CA VAL A 176 71.42 32.31 0.60
C VAL A 176 72.20 33.24 -0.34
N LYS A 177 71.63 33.64 -1.48
CA LYS A 177 72.26 34.60 -2.40
C LYS A 177 72.50 35.96 -1.76
N ALA A 178 71.57 36.43 -0.92
CA ALA A 178 71.75 37.67 -0.18
C ALA A 178 72.92 37.58 0.81
N GLN A 179 73.10 36.44 1.49
CA GLN A 179 74.23 36.18 2.38
C GLN A 179 75.56 36.04 1.61
N GLU A 180 75.56 35.42 0.42
CA GLU A 180 76.74 35.38 -0.46
C GLU A 180 77.18 36.80 -0.88
N ILE A 181 76.23 37.66 -1.26
CA ILE A 181 76.48 39.07 -1.61
C ILE A 181 76.94 39.89 -0.39
N GLU A 182 76.42 39.62 0.80
CA GLU A 182 76.85 40.28 2.06
C GLU A 182 78.31 39.92 2.40
N VAL A 183 78.72 38.67 2.17
CA VAL A 183 80.13 38.24 2.31
C VAL A 183 81.03 38.87 1.24
N GLU A 184 80.62 38.88 -0.04
CA GLU A 184 81.39 39.57 -1.10
C GLU A 184 81.56 41.06 -0.81
N LEU A 185 80.50 41.73 -0.31
CA LEU A 185 80.55 43.14 0.08
C LEU A 185 81.55 43.37 1.21
N ALA A 186 81.53 42.56 2.26
CA ALA A 186 82.49 42.64 3.36
C ALA A 186 83.94 42.42 2.89
N GLU A 187 84.18 41.52 1.92
CA GLU A 187 85.49 41.37 1.29
C GLU A 187 85.89 42.62 0.48
N LYS A 188 84.95 43.23 -0.26
CA LYS A 188 85.22 44.48 -1.01
C LYS A 188 85.54 45.62 -0.05
N GLU A 189 84.79 45.81 1.03
CA GLU A 189 85.06 46.82 2.06
C GLU A 189 86.44 46.62 2.69
N ALA A 190 86.78 45.39 3.09
CA ALA A 190 88.11 45.07 3.63
C ALA A 190 89.25 45.27 2.60
N SER A 191 88.99 45.11 1.30
CA SER A 191 89.95 45.43 0.24
C SER A 191 90.10 46.94 0.02
N LEU A 192 88.99 47.68 0.12
CA LEU A 192 88.91 49.11 -0.06
C LEU A 192 89.60 49.85 1.10
N ASP A 193 89.49 49.35 2.32
CA ASP A 193 90.20 49.90 3.49
C ASP A 193 91.72 49.65 3.43
N LYS A 194 92.17 48.52 2.87
CA LYS A 194 93.59 48.32 2.55
C LYS A 194 94.08 49.36 1.54
N LEU A 195 93.33 49.60 0.46
CA LEU A 195 93.65 50.61 -0.54
C LEU A 195 93.62 52.05 0.03
N LYS A 196 92.71 52.37 0.96
CA LYS A 196 92.73 53.64 1.72
C LYS A 196 94.02 53.77 2.53
N GLN A 197 94.45 52.71 3.21
CA GLN A 197 95.68 52.72 4.02
C GLN A 197 96.92 52.86 3.14
N GLU A 198 97.00 52.16 2.02
CA GLU A 198 98.07 52.30 1.03
C GLU A 198 98.11 53.72 0.44
N LEU A 199 96.96 54.31 0.10
CA LEU A 199 96.85 55.70 -0.36
C LEU A 199 97.30 56.71 0.72
N SER A 200 97.00 56.45 1.99
CA SER A 200 97.46 57.28 3.11
C SER A 200 98.98 57.20 3.27
N ASN A 201 99.53 55.98 3.26
CA ASN A 201 100.97 55.73 3.33
C ASN A 201 101.71 56.37 2.13
N ALA A 202 101.13 56.28 0.93
CA ALA A 202 101.66 56.90 -0.28
C ALA A 202 101.73 58.42 -0.13
N LYS A 203 100.64 59.08 0.30
CA LYS A 203 100.62 60.52 0.58
C LYS A 203 101.62 60.94 1.66
N GLU A 204 101.78 60.15 2.72
CA GLU A 204 102.78 60.42 3.76
C GLU A 204 104.22 60.25 3.24
N SER A 205 104.44 59.36 2.27
CA SER A 205 105.72 59.23 1.57
C SER A 205 105.96 60.38 0.58
N GLU A 206 104.92 60.83 -0.12
CA GLU A 206 104.94 61.95 -1.04
C GLU A 206 105.31 63.26 -0.32
N THR A 207 104.69 63.55 0.83
CA THR A 207 105.05 64.71 1.65
C THR A 207 106.47 64.62 2.20
N LYS A 208 106.93 63.45 2.67
CA LYS A 208 108.33 63.25 3.11
C LYS A 208 109.33 63.48 1.96
N ILE A 209 109.02 63.02 0.75
CA ILE A 209 109.86 63.26 -0.44
C ILE A 209 109.84 64.74 -0.83
N PHE A 210 108.68 65.39 -0.78
CA PHE A 210 108.53 66.82 -1.06
C PHE A 210 109.29 67.70 -0.05
N ASP A 211 109.19 67.41 1.25
CA ASP A 211 109.93 68.13 2.30
C ASP A 211 111.44 67.91 2.18
N SER A 212 111.87 66.67 1.84
CA SER A 212 113.26 66.37 1.53
C SER A 212 113.76 67.18 0.33
N LEU A 213 113.01 67.19 -0.77
CA LEU A 213 113.32 67.98 -1.98
C LEU A 213 113.39 69.47 -1.67
N ASN A 214 112.42 70.02 -0.92
CA ASN A 214 112.39 71.41 -0.46
C ASN A 214 113.62 71.76 0.40
N SER A 215 114.06 70.84 1.27
CA SER A 215 115.30 71.01 2.05
C SER A 215 116.55 71.01 1.16
N GLN A 216 116.59 70.14 0.14
CA GLN A 216 117.68 70.08 -0.85
C GLN A 216 117.70 71.33 -1.74
N THR A 217 116.54 71.86 -2.14
CA THR A 217 116.42 73.14 -2.87
C THR A 217 116.97 74.30 -2.03
N LYS A 218 116.69 74.34 -0.72
CA LYS A 218 117.25 75.35 0.18
C LYS A 218 118.77 75.25 0.32
N GLN A 219 119.33 74.04 0.38
CA GLN A 219 120.79 73.84 0.35
C GLN A 219 121.41 74.24 -0.99
N LEU A 220 120.72 73.98 -2.10
CA LEU A 220 121.13 74.42 -3.44
C LEU A 220 121.14 75.96 -3.56
N GLU A 221 120.12 76.64 -3.01
CA GLU A 221 120.04 78.09 -2.98
C GLU A 221 121.15 78.70 -2.09
N GLN A 222 121.41 78.12 -0.92
CA GLN A 222 122.51 78.54 -0.04
C GLN A 222 123.89 78.37 -0.69
N THR A 223 124.15 77.23 -1.34
CA THR A 223 125.43 77.00 -2.05
C THR A 223 125.59 77.87 -3.29
N LYS A 224 124.49 78.21 -3.97
CA LYS A 224 124.44 79.20 -5.06
C LYS A 224 124.74 80.62 -4.56
N ILE A 225 124.24 81.02 -3.38
CA ILE A 225 124.56 82.32 -2.77
C ILE A 225 126.06 82.39 -2.44
N LEU A 226 126.61 81.39 -1.73
CA LEU A 226 128.03 81.32 -1.39
C LEU A 226 128.93 81.32 -2.64
N LEU A 227 128.49 80.67 -3.73
CA LEU A 227 129.18 80.72 -5.01
C LEU A 227 129.18 82.14 -5.60
N GLU A 228 128.07 82.86 -5.57
CA GLU A 228 127.99 84.24 -6.07
C GLU A 228 128.80 85.22 -5.20
N GLU A 229 128.79 85.04 -3.87
CA GLU A 229 129.67 85.77 -2.95
C GLU A 229 131.15 85.54 -3.30
N SER A 230 131.57 84.29 -3.58
CA SER A 230 132.94 83.99 -4.00
C SER A 230 133.33 84.62 -5.34
N LYS A 231 132.38 84.76 -6.30
CA LYS A 231 132.63 85.46 -7.57
C LYS A 231 132.82 86.96 -7.35
N LEU A 232 132.04 87.57 -6.46
CA LEU A 232 132.18 88.97 -6.08
C LEU A 232 133.49 89.22 -5.33
N GLU A 233 133.92 88.29 -4.47
CA GLU A 233 135.24 88.34 -3.84
C GLU A 233 136.38 88.21 -4.87
N ILE A 234 136.31 87.25 -5.79
CA ILE A 234 137.25 87.11 -6.93
C ILE A 234 137.31 88.41 -7.75
N SER A 235 136.15 89.05 -8.00
CA SER A 235 136.08 90.32 -8.73
C SER A 235 136.74 91.47 -7.93
N SER A 236 136.50 91.56 -6.63
CA SER A 236 137.14 92.55 -5.73
C SER A 236 138.66 92.31 -5.59
N LEU A 237 139.11 91.06 -5.66
CA LEU A 237 140.53 90.73 -5.73
C LEU A 237 141.15 91.14 -7.07
N HIS A 238 140.41 91.04 -8.18
CA HIS A 238 140.84 91.54 -9.48
C HIS A 238 141.01 93.07 -9.47
N GLU A 239 140.02 93.81 -8.95
CA GLU A 239 140.05 95.26 -8.78
C GLU A 239 141.20 95.72 -7.84
N LYS A 240 141.56 94.91 -6.84
CA LYS A 240 142.73 95.14 -5.96
C LYS A 240 144.08 94.86 -6.63
N VAL A 241 144.14 93.97 -7.63
CA VAL A 241 145.35 93.80 -8.46
C VAL A 241 145.49 95.00 -9.40
N GLU A 242 144.40 95.38 -10.08
CA GLU A 242 144.36 96.51 -11.01
C GLU A 242 144.71 97.85 -10.34
N SER A 243 144.29 98.07 -9.09
CA SER A 243 144.58 99.30 -8.34
C SER A 243 145.96 99.37 -7.67
N LEU A 244 146.78 98.32 -7.74
CA LEU A 244 148.15 98.30 -7.17
C LEU A 244 149.27 98.56 -8.19
N GLU A 245 148.97 98.61 -9.50
CA GLU A 245 150.00 98.66 -10.56
C GLU A 245 150.23 100.09 -11.15
N GLY A 246 149.68 101.14 -10.52
CA GLY A 246 149.37 102.42 -11.19
C GLY A 246 150.02 103.74 -10.72
N SER A 247 151.21 103.79 -10.09
CA SER A 247 151.92 105.06 -9.80
C SER A 247 153.36 104.85 -9.30
N ALA A 248 154.44 105.51 -9.76
CA ALA A 248 154.74 106.37 -10.94
C ALA A 248 156.30 106.47 -11.04
N LYS A 249 157.02 107.03 -12.04
CA LYS A 249 156.83 108.12 -13.04
C LYS A 249 157.84 107.93 -14.22
N ALA A 250 157.99 108.83 -15.20
CA ALA A 250 157.11 109.16 -16.33
C ALA A 250 157.61 110.42 -17.09
N SER A 251 158.41 110.30 -18.15
CA SER A 251 158.75 111.44 -19.06
C SER A 251 159.34 111.03 -20.43
N ASN A 252 159.02 111.82 -21.47
CA ASN A 252 159.55 111.86 -22.87
C ASN A 252 159.33 110.60 -23.75
N GLY A 253 158.98 110.65 -25.05
CA GLY A 253 158.50 111.75 -25.92
C GLY A 253 158.81 111.55 -27.42
N GLU A 254 157.82 111.74 -28.33
CA GLU A 254 157.94 111.94 -29.81
C GLU A 254 158.30 110.67 -30.68
N LEU A 255 157.68 110.29 -31.82
CA LEU A 255 156.39 110.61 -32.50
C LEU A 255 156.00 109.48 -33.53
N ASP A 256 154.71 109.40 -33.91
CA ASP A 256 154.08 108.92 -35.19
C ASP A 256 154.59 107.67 -35.98
N VAL A 257 153.78 106.60 -36.23
CA VAL A 257 152.63 106.43 -37.19
C VAL A 257 153.09 105.98 -38.60
N SER A 258 152.51 104.96 -39.26
CA SER A 258 151.42 104.04 -38.88
C SER A 258 151.42 102.73 -39.68
N HIS A 259 150.69 101.71 -39.20
CA HIS A 259 150.69 100.34 -39.74
C HIS A 259 152.12 99.76 -39.73
N HIS A 260 152.68 99.43 -40.90
CA HIS A 260 154.10 99.49 -41.23
C HIS A 260 155.15 99.05 -40.17
N PHE A 261 155.65 97.81 -40.35
CA PHE A 261 156.98 97.33 -39.91
C PHE A 261 157.26 97.16 -38.40
N LEU A 262 158.33 96.48 -37.94
CA LEU A 262 159.00 95.23 -38.37
C LEU A 262 160.10 94.88 -37.35
N GLU A 263 160.21 93.60 -37.01
CA GLU A 263 161.37 92.81 -36.51
C GLU A 263 162.69 93.46 -36.00
N LYS A 264 163.19 92.92 -34.87
CA LYS A 264 164.60 92.75 -34.42
C LYS A 264 165.43 93.90 -33.79
N ALA A 265 165.73 93.67 -32.50
CA ALA A 265 167.07 93.49 -31.91
C ALA A 265 168.17 94.59 -31.95
N LYS A 266 168.41 95.17 -30.76
CA LYS A 266 169.69 95.43 -30.06
C LYS A 266 170.86 96.21 -30.75
N LEU A 267 171.28 97.23 -29.98
CA LEU A 267 172.66 97.73 -29.77
C LEU A 267 173.25 98.75 -30.77
N ASN A 268 174.40 99.33 -30.38
CA ASN A 268 174.68 100.76 -30.52
C ASN A 268 175.99 101.09 -31.26
N LYS A 269 175.93 102.12 -32.12
CA LYS A 269 177.01 102.94 -32.70
C LYS A 269 178.11 102.29 -33.58
N GLN A 270 177.90 102.46 -34.89
CA GLN A 270 178.72 103.35 -35.76
C GLN A 270 180.22 103.04 -35.97
N SER A 271 180.60 102.60 -37.18
CA SER A 271 181.31 103.46 -38.17
C SER A 271 181.68 102.73 -39.49
N MET A 272 181.18 103.23 -40.63
CA MET A 272 181.59 102.91 -42.03
C MET A 272 181.50 101.44 -42.53
N LYS A 273 181.57 101.12 -43.83
CA LYS A 273 181.05 101.76 -45.08
C LYS A 273 181.32 100.80 -46.26
N GLU A 274 180.33 100.57 -47.15
CA GLU A 274 180.44 99.85 -48.45
C GLU A 274 180.79 98.33 -48.37
N ASN A 275 180.38 97.43 -49.28
CA ASN A 275 179.78 97.55 -50.62
C ASN A 275 178.83 96.36 -50.96
N PHE A 276 177.94 96.54 -51.96
CA PHE A 276 177.27 95.54 -52.86
C PHE A 276 176.77 94.18 -52.30
N GLU A 277 175.48 93.81 -52.27
CA GLU A 277 174.43 93.74 -53.32
C GLU A 277 174.44 92.45 -54.18
N THR A 278 173.50 91.52 -53.95
CA THR A 278 172.75 90.79 -55.02
C THR A 278 171.59 89.91 -54.50
N LEU A 279 170.53 89.85 -55.32
CA LEU A 279 169.41 88.87 -55.32
C LEU A 279 168.49 88.81 -54.08
N LYS A 280 167.34 88.13 -54.27
CA LYS A 280 166.11 88.21 -53.45
C LYS A 280 164.92 87.26 -53.79
N PRO A 281 164.70 86.77 -55.03
CA PRO A 281 163.32 86.63 -55.55
C PRO A 281 162.69 85.22 -55.45
N GLU A 282 162.50 84.67 -54.24
CA GLU A 282 161.87 83.35 -54.07
C GLU A 282 160.71 83.31 -53.05
N VAL A 283 160.63 84.28 -52.14
CA VAL A 283 159.73 84.25 -50.95
C VAL A 283 158.27 84.63 -51.25
N GLN A 284 157.96 85.22 -52.42
CA GLN A 284 156.62 85.74 -52.70
C GLN A 284 155.56 84.64 -52.96
N VAL A 285 155.93 83.58 -53.69
CA VAL A 285 154.99 82.55 -54.17
C VAL A 285 154.32 81.77 -53.03
N ALA A 286 155.00 81.61 -51.89
CA ALA A 286 154.49 80.85 -50.76
C ALA A 286 153.31 81.50 -50.01
N LYS A 287 153.09 82.82 -50.15
CA LYS A 287 152.04 83.53 -49.39
C LYS A 287 150.63 83.35 -49.96
N GLU A 288 150.50 83.26 -51.28
CA GLU A 288 149.19 83.22 -51.95
C GLU A 288 148.49 81.86 -51.76
N HIS A 289 149.25 80.77 -51.70
CA HIS A 289 148.73 79.43 -51.39
C HIS A 289 148.09 79.31 -49.99
N VAL A 290 148.59 80.04 -48.98
CA VAL A 290 148.08 79.97 -47.60
C VAL A 290 146.71 80.65 -47.50
N ALA A 291 146.50 81.78 -48.16
CA ALA A 291 145.22 82.47 -48.18
C ALA A 291 144.12 81.62 -48.83
N PHE A 292 144.41 81.01 -49.98
CA PHE A 292 143.49 80.10 -50.67
C PHE A 292 143.11 78.88 -49.82
N SER A 293 144.08 78.31 -49.08
CA SER A 293 143.82 77.22 -48.13
C SER A 293 142.89 77.65 -46.99
N GLN A 294 143.10 78.84 -46.41
CA GLN A 294 142.34 79.31 -45.25
C GLN A 294 140.90 79.74 -45.60
N GLU A 295 140.66 80.23 -46.82
CA GLU A 295 139.31 80.52 -47.31
C GLU A 295 138.56 79.23 -47.69
N GLY A 296 139.24 78.25 -48.30
CA GLY A 296 138.72 76.91 -48.50
C GLY A 296 138.36 76.19 -47.19
N GLU A 297 139.18 76.35 -46.15
CA GLU A 297 138.92 75.84 -44.81
C GLU A 297 137.69 76.48 -44.16
N LYS A 298 137.51 77.80 -44.28
CA LYS A 298 136.31 78.49 -43.78
C LYS A 298 135.04 78.06 -44.52
N LEU A 299 135.11 77.88 -45.83
CA LEU A 299 133.99 77.38 -46.65
C LEU A 299 133.66 75.91 -46.33
N ALA A 300 134.68 75.08 -46.05
CA ALA A 300 134.49 73.72 -45.58
C ALA A 300 133.89 73.69 -44.16
N SER A 301 134.31 74.60 -43.28
CA SER A 301 133.83 74.72 -41.90
C SER A 301 132.36 75.15 -41.83
N SER A 302 131.95 76.19 -42.58
CA SER A 302 130.54 76.61 -42.62
C SER A 302 129.63 75.54 -43.22
N LYS A 303 130.10 74.84 -44.28
CA LYS A 303 129.39 73.71 -44.87
C LYS A 303 129.34 72.49 -43.95
N ALA A 304 130.38 72.24 -43.15
CA ALA A 304 130.35 71.21 -42.11
C ALA A 304 129.38 71.58 -40.97
N HIS A 305 129.25 72.86 -40.62
CA HIS A 305 128.28 73.33 -39.64
C HIS A 305 126.84 73.16 -40.15
N SER A 306 126.53 73.57 -41.39
CA SER A 306 125.19 73.37 -41.96
C SER A 306 124.83 71.89 -42.09
N LEU A 307 125.79 71.02 -42.44
CA LEU A 307 125.59 69.56 -42.44
C LEU A 307 125.45 68.99 -41.02
N SER A 308 126.08 69.59 -40.01
CA SER A 308 125.90 69.22 -38.59
C SER A 308 124.51 69.63 -38.08
N GLU A 309 124.00 70.78 -38.50
CA GLU A 309 122.64 71.25 -38.22
C GLU A 309 121.60 70.39 -38.93
N GLU A 310 121.77 70.13 -40.24
CA GLU A 310 120.91 69.25 -41.04
C GLU A 310 120.85 67.83 -40.47
N THR A 311 122.00 67.23 -40.13
CA THR A 311 122.04 65.91 -39.46
C THR A 311 121.56 65.94 -38.01
N SER A 312 121.39 67.11 -37.38
CA SER A 312 120.69 67.23 -36.10
C SER A 312 119.17 67.27 -36.28
N LEU A 313 118.68 67.97 -37.31
CA LEU A 313 117.26 68.06 -37.66
C LEU A 313 116.74 66.71 -38.17
N LEU A 314 117.45 66.05 -39.08
CA LEU A 314 117.11 64.69 -39.54
C LEU A 314 117.12 63.67 -38.39
N ARG A 315 117.95 63.89 -37.35
CA ARG A 315 117.99 63.03 -36.15
C ARG A 315 116.80 63.27 -35.22
N THR A 316 116.33 64.51 -35.07
CA THR A 316 115.12 64.80 -34.29
C THR A 316 113.85 64.38 -35.04
N GLU A 317 113.79 64.59 -36.35
CA GLU A 317 112.70 64.12 -37.22
C GLU A 317 112.61 62.59 -37.22
N LEU A 318 113.73 61.87 -37.41
CA LEU A 318 113.77 60.41 -37.30
C LEU A 318 113.28 59.93 -35.92
N LYS A 319 113.69 60.58 -34.83
CA LYS A 319 113.23 60.23 -33.48
C LYS A 319 111.72 60.44 -33.33
N LEU A 320 111.17 61.55 -33.82
CA LEU A 320 109.73 61.81 -33.82
C LEU A 320 108.97 60.80 -34.69
N ALA A 321 109.53 60.40 -35.83
CA ALA A 321 108.96 59.36 -36.69
C ALA A 321 108.92 58.00 -35.97
N THR A 322 109.99 57.56 -35.32
CA THR A 322 110.00 56.30 -34.55
C THR A 322 109.07 56.36 -33.34
N GLU A 323 108.98 57.51 -32.66
CA GLU A 323 108.01 57.71 -31.57
C GLU A 323 106.56 57.68 -32.07
N ALA A 324 106.29 58.15 -33.29
CA ALA A 324 104.98 58.08 -33.92
C ALA A 324 104.65 56.65 -34.38
N GLU A 325 105.63 55.91 -34.93
CA GLU A 325 105.51 54.50 -35.30
C GLU A 325 105.23 53.63 -34.06
N GLU A 326 105.95 53.84 -32.95
CA GLU A 326 105.65 53.14 -31.69
C GLU A 326 104.24 53.42 -31.15
N LYS A 327 103.77 54.68 -31.24
CA LYS A 327 102.41 55.07 -30.83
C LYS A 327 101.36 54.43 -31.75
N SER A 328 101.61 54.41 -33.06
CA SER A 328 100.74 53.78 -34.05
C SER A 328 100.69 52.25 -33.89
N LYS A 329 101.83 51.62 -33.58
CA LYS A 329 101.91 50.20 -33.26
C LYS A 329 101.12 49.86 -32.00
N LYS A 330 101.31 50.59 -30.90
CA LYS A 330 100.53 50.41 -29.67
C LYS A 330 99.03 50.53 -29.95
N ALA A 331 98.60 51.56 -30.68
CA ALA A 331 97.20 51.70 -31.08
C ALA A 331 96.67 50.56 -31.98
N MET A 332 97.51 49.94 -32.81
CA MET A 332 97.14 48.75 -33.59
C MET A 332 97.10 47.47 -32.73
N ASP A 333 98.02 47.31 -31.78
CA ASP A 333 98.01 46.19 -30.83
C ASP A 333 96.80 46.27 -29.89
N ASP A 334 96.46 47.47 -29.38
CA ASP A 334 95.26 47.76 -28.58
C ASP A 334 93.97 47.49 -29.37
N LEU A 335 93.90 47.94 -30.63
CA LEU A 335 92.78 47.65 -31.54
C LEU A 335 92.66 46.14 -31.82
N ALA A 336 93.78 45.43 -31.96
CA ALA A 336 93.80 43.99 -32.16
C ALA A 336 93.40 43.19 -30.89
N LEU A 337 93.54 43.77 -29.69
CA LEU A 337 92.96 43.23 -28.45
C LEU A 337 91.44 43.46 -28.42
N ALA A 338 90.98 44.70 -28.61
CA ALA A 338 89.55 45.03 -28.63
C ALA A 338 88.76 44.22 -29.69
N LEU A 339 89.34 44.01 -30.88
CA LEU A 339 88.74 43.17 -31.93
C LEU A 339 88.69 41.68 -31.54
N LYS A 340 89.64 41.17 -30.75
CA LYS A 340 89.58 39.80 -30.22
C LYS A 340 88.51 39.68 -29.14
N GLU A 341 88.44 40.64 -28.22
CA GLU A 341 87.43 40.69 -27.16
C GLU A 341 86.03 40.69 -27.76
N VAL A 342 85.71 41.63 -28.65
CA VAL A 342 84.44 41.70 -29.38
C VAL A 342 84.17 40.40 -30.17
N ALA A 343 85.17 39.78 -30.78
CA ALA A 343 84.99 38.49 -31.47
C ALA A 343 84.70 37.33 -30.49
N THR A 344 85.33 37.30 -29.30
CA THR A 344 85.03 36.31 -28.27
C THR A 344 83.65 36.52 -27.65
N GLU A 345 83.26 37.76 -27.34
CA GLU A 345 81.94 38.11 -26.85
C GLU A 345 80.84 37.76 -27.87
N ALA A 346 81.05 38.08 -29.15
CA ALA A 346 80.11 37.73 -30.22
C ALA A 346 79.96 36.21 -30.39
N ASN A 347 81.05 35.43 -30.23
CA ASN A 347 80.99 33.98 -30.24
C ASN A 347 80.28 33.42 -28.99
N MET A 348 80.60 33.91 -27.79
CA MET A 348 79.94 33.53 -26.54
C MET A 348 78.44 33.87 -26.56
N ALA A 349 78.05 35.02 -27.11
CA ALA A 349 76.65 35.39 -27.30
C ALA A 349 75.94 34.47 -28.30
N LYS A 350 76.62 34.08 -29.39
CA LYS A 350 76.12 33.13 -30.40
C LYS A 350 76.00 31.71 -29.86
N GLU A 351 76.86 31.29 -28.93
CA GLU A 351 76.76 30.01 -28.24
C GLU A 351 75.64 30.00 -27.20
N LYS A 352 75.53 31.05 -26.38
CA LYS A 352 74.39 31.26 -25.47
C LYS A 352 73.06 31.24 -26.22
N LEU A 353 72.98 31.94 -27.36
CA LEU A 353 71.78 31.95 -28.22
C LEU A 353 71.43 30.56 -28.77
N LYS A 354 72.42 29.72 -29.11
CA LYS A 354 72.17 28.32 -29.50
C LYS A 354 71.67 27.48 -28.33
N SER A 355 72.21 27.68 -27.12
CA SER A 355 71.75 26.99 -25.92
C SER A 355 70.29 27.31 -25.64
N THR A 356 69.95 28.60 -25.55
CA THR A 356 68.56 29.03 -25.27
C THR A 356 67.59 28.67 -26.41
N GLN A 357 68.05 28.62 -27.67
CA GLN A 357 67.25 28.12 -28.78
C GLN A 357 66.97 26.60 -28.66
N SER A 358 67.97 25.80 -28.24
CA SER A 358 67.82 24.36 -27.97
C SER A 358 66.90 24.09 -26.78
N GLU A 359 67.08 24.84 -25.68
CA GLU A 359 66.23 24.81 -24.49
C GLU A 359 64.77 25.15 -24.84
N LEU A 360 64.54 26.17 -25.68
CA LEU A 360 63.21 26.56 -26.16
C LEU A 360 62.59 25.50 -27.08
N GLU A 361 63.38 24.83 -27.92
CA GLU A 361 62.89 23.74 -28.77
C GLU A 361 62.50 22.50 -27.95
N ASN A 362 63.28 22.15 -26.92
CA ASN A 362 62.95 21.10 -25.95
C ASN A 362 61.66 21.44 -25.18
N ALA A 363 61.58 22.64 -24.59
CA ALA A 363 60.38 23.10 -23.86
C ALA A 363 59.12 23.15 -24.76
N ARG A 364 59.29 23.47 -26.05
CA ARG A 364 58.21 23.39 -27.04
C ARG A 364 57.78 21.94 -27.31
N GLY A 365 58.73 21.01 -27.40
CA GLY A 365 58.45 19.57 -27.53
C GLY A 365 57.67 19.02 -26.33
N GLU A 366 58.06 19.40 -25.11
CA GLU A 366 57.33 19.07 -23.89
C GLU A 366 55.91 19.67 -23.89
N ALA A 367 55.75 20.94 -24.28
CA ALA A 367 54.43 21.57 -24.37
C ALA A 367 53.51 20.90 -25.41
N GLU A 368 54.04 20.50 -26.58
CA GLU A 368 53.30 19.70 -27.57
C GLU A 368 52.90 18.32 -26.99
N HIS A 369 53.80 17.64 -26.28
CA HIS A 369 53.50 16.36 -25.61
C HIS A 369 52.41 16.50 -24.54
N TRP A 370 52.52 17.47 -23.64
CA TRP A 370 51.51 17.71 -22.60
C TRP A 370 50.15 18.08 -23.21
N LYS A 371 50.12 18.88 -24.28
CA LYS A 371 48.91 19.21 -25.03
C LYS A 371 48.26 17.97 -25.66
N GLN A 372 49.04 17.05 -26.21
CA GLN A 372 48.53 15.77 -26.72
C GLN A 372 48.01 14.87 -25.60
N MET A 373 48.70 14.80 -24.47
CA MET A 373 48.26 14.05 -23.29
C MET A 373 46.93 14.59 -22.72
N VAL A 374 46.79 15.91 -22.58
CA VAL A 374 45.53 16.55 -22.16
C VAL A 374 44.40 16.25 -23.14
N LYS A 375 44.63 16.39 -24.45
CA LYS A 375 43.61 16.05 -25.47
C LYS A 375 43.22 14.56 -25.39
N SER A 376 44.17 13.67 -25.16
CA SER A 376 43.91 12.23 -25.02
C SER A 376 43.20 11.87 -23.71
N THR A 377 43.29 12.68 -22.64
CA THR A 377 42.47 12.48 -21.44
C THR A 377 41.08 13.09 -21.59
N GLU A 378 40.97 14.25 -22.23
CA GLU A 378 39.71 14.91 -22.60
C GLU A 378 38.84 13.99 -23.48
N GLU A 379 39.40 13.39 -24.53
CA GLU A 379 38.72 12.40 -25.38
C GLU A 379 38.22 11.17 -24.60
N LYS A 380 38.98 10.71 -23.60
CA LYS A 380 38.57 9.59 -22.73
C LYS A 380 37.44 9.99 -21.78
N PHE A 381 37.51 11.17 -21.17
CA PHE A 381 36.43 11.68 -20.31
C PHE A 381 35.15 11.94 -21.11
N GLN A 382 35.26 12.48 -22.32
CA GLN A 382 34.13 12.65 -23.23
C GLN A 382 33.49 11.29 -23.58
N GLY A 383 34.29 10.26 -23.90
CA GLY A 383 33.79 8.91 -24.16
C GLY A 383 33.08 8.27 -22.97
N LEU A 384 33.61 8.44 -21.75
CA LEU A 384 32.95 7.99 -20.51
C LEU A 384 31.64 8.73 -20.25
N LEU A 385 31.63 10.05 -20.48
CA LEU A 385 30.46 10.90 -20.29
C LEU A 385 29.35 10.59 -21.32
N ASP A 386 29.71 10.24 -22.55
CA ASP A 386 28.74 9.83 -23.58
C ASP A 386 28.22 8.40 -23.39
N GLU A 387 28.99 7.47 -22.80
CA GLU A 387 28.44 6.18 -22.37
C GLU A 387 27.55 6.32 -21.13
N ALA A 388 27.91 7.19 -20.18
CA ALA A 388 27.06 7.50 -19.02
C ALA A 388 25.71 8.11 -19.45
N LYS A 389 25.67 8.96 -20.49
CA LYS A 389 24.40 9.43 -21.10
C LYS A 389 23.57 8.27 -21.64
N LYS A 390 24.18 7.36 -22.42
CA LYS A 390 23.46 6.19 -22.97
C LYS A 390 22.90 5.30 -21.85
N GLU A 391 23.63 5.11 -20.76
CA GLU A 391 23.13 4.35 -19.61
C GLU A 391 21.98 5.06 -18.90
N ILE A 392 22.08 6.38 -18.70
CA ILE A 392 20.97 7.21 -18.20
C ILE A 392 19.73 7.09 -19.10
N ASP A 393 19.89 7.06 -20.41
CA ASP A 393 18.77 6.91 -21.36
C ASP A 393 18.17 5.49 -21.35
N ARG A 394 19.00 4.42 -21.31
CA ARG A 394 18.54 3.04 -21.08
C ARG A 394 17.72 2.91 -19.79
N VAL A 395 18.16 3.56 -18.70
CA VAL A 395 17.48 3.56 -17.41
C VAL A 395 16.15 4.33 -17.45
N LYS A 396 16.04 5.41 -18.24
CA LYS A 396 14.75 6.08 -18.50
C LYS A 396 13.79 5.17 -19.26
N ASP A 397 14.25 4.53 -20.33
CA ASP A 397 13.43 3.65 -21.16
C ASP A 397 12.89 2.46 -20.35
N GLU A 398 13.72 1.85 -19.49
CA GLU A 398 13.30 0.78 -18.59
C GLU A 398 12.35 1.27 -17.47
N ALA A 399 12.57 2.46 -16.91
CA ALA A 399 11.67 3.04 -15.92
C ALA A 399 10.29 3.39 -16.53
N GLU A 400 10.24 3.89 -17.76
CA GLU A 400 9.01 4.17 -18.50
C GLU A 400 8.29 2.86 -18.87
N ARG A 401 9.03 1.83 -19.30
CA ARG A 401 8.48 0.49 -19.53
C ARG A 401 7.80 -0.09 -18.27
N LEU A 402 8.45 0.04 -17.11
CA LEU A 402 7.93 -0.39 -15.82
C LEU A 402 6.73 0.46 -15.35
N ARG A 403 6.71 1.77 -15.65
CA ARG A 403 5.55 2.64 -15.41
C ARG A 403 4.33 2.15 -16.19
N ILE A 404 4.50 1.86 -17.48
CA ILE A 404 3.43 1.34 -18.34
C ILE A 404 2.95 -0.04 -17.86
N GLU A 405 3.86 -0.96 -17.54
CA GLU A 405 3.50 -2.29 -17.00
C GLU A 405 2.71 -2.22 -15.68
N SER A 406 3.00 -1.22 -14.84
CA SER A 406 2.24 -0.90 -13.62
C SER A 406 0.85 -0.35 -13.94
N GLU A 407 0.74 0.59 -14.87
CA GLU A 407 -0.54 1.21 -15.27
C GLU A 407 -1.48 0.22 -15.97
N GLU A 408 -0.95 -0.63 -16.86
CA GLU A 408 -1.69 -1.76 -17.45
C GLU A 408 -2.18 -2.74 -16.37
N SER A 409 -1.33 -3.04 -15.37
CA SER A 409 -1.70 -3.89 -14.25
C SER A 409 -2.83 -3.29 -13.39
N ILE A 410 -2.79 -1.98 -13.13
CA ILE A 410 -3.83 -1.25 -12.41
C ILE A 410 -5.14 -1.25 -13.21
N LEU A 411 -5.10 -0.92 -14.51
CA LEU A 411 -6.28 -0.97 -15.39
C LEU A 411 -6.89 -2.38 -15.45
N ALA A 412 -6.06 -3.42 -15.51
CA ALA A 412 -6.50 -4.82 -15.49
C ALA A 412 -7.02 -5.30 -14.12
N TRP A 413 -6.74 -4.59 -13.02
CA TRP A 413 -7.37 -4.81 -11.72
C TRP A 413 -8.68 -4.03 -11.59
N ASN A 414 -8.69 -2.75 -11.95
CA ASN A 414 -9.88 -1.89 -11.95
C ASN A 414 -11.01 -2.48 -12.82
N GLY A 415 -10.66 -3.08 -13.98
CA GLY A 415 -11.63 -3.78 -14.83
C GLY A 415 -12.23 -5.04 -14.19
N LYS A 416 -11.48 -5.77 -13.36
CA LYS A 416 -12.01 -6.91 -12.58
C LYS A 416 -12.86 -6.42 -11.42
N GLU A 417 -12.43 -5.37 -10.73
CA GLU A 417 -13.16 -4.75 -9.62
C GLU A 417 -14.51 -4.22 -10.08
N MET A 418 -14.57 -3.50 -11.21
CA MET A 418 -15.84 -3.09 -11.83
C MET A 418 -16.73 -4.31 -12.15
N GLY A 419 -16.15 -5.37 -12.70
CA GLY A 419 -16.88 -6.62 -12.95
C GLY A 419 -17.44 -7.28 -11.67
N PHE A 420 -16.75 -7.18 -10.54
CA PHE A 420 -17.27 -7.65 -9.24
C PHE A 420 -18.34 -6.72 -8.68
N ILE A 421 -18.14 -5.40 -8.76
CA ILE A 421 -19.11 -4.37 -8.37
C ILE A 421 -20.42 -4.55 -9.14
N ASP A 422 -20.37 -4.80 -10.45
CA ASP A 422 -21.56 -5.04 -11.27
C ASP A 422 -22.19 -6.43 -11.03
N CYS A 423 -21.47 -7.39 -10.43
CA CYS A 423 -22.09 -8.60 -9.88
C CYS A 423 -22.81 -8.32 -8.56
N ILE A 424 -22.22 -7.50 -7.69
CA ILE A 424 -22.81 -7.10 -6.41
C ILE A 424 -24.09 -6.30 -6.62
N LYS A 425 -24.04 -5.23 -7.44
CA LYS A 425 -25.22 -4.40 -7.78
C LYS A 425 -26.41 -5.23 -8.25
N ARG A 426 -26.20 -6.19 -9.17
CA ARG A 426 -27.28 -7.04 -9.69
C ARG A 426 -27.91 -7.94 -8.62
N VAL A 427 -27.12 -8.42 -7.66
CA VAL A 427 -27.63 -9.19 -6.50
C VAL A 427 -28.35 -8.28 -5.50
N GLU A 428 -27.90 -7.04 -5.32
CA GLU A 428 -28.59 -6.03 -4.51
C GLU A 428 -29.92 -5.59 -5.16
N GLU A 429 -29.96 -5.41 -6.47
CA GLU A 429 -31.17 -5.17 -7.28
C GLU A 429 -32.15 -6.35 -7.19
N GLU A 430 -31.69 -7.59 -7.39
CA GLU A 430 -32.52 -8.81 -7.25
C GLU A 430 -33.05 -8.98 -5.82
N ASN A 431 -32.23 -8.70 -4.80
CA ASN A 431 -32.64 -8.75 -3.40
C ASN A 431 -33.66 -7.65 -3.06
N THR A 432 -33.49 -6.41 -3.53
CA THR A 432 -34.47 -5.34 -3.30
C THR A 432 -35.79 -5.60 -4.01
N ALA A 433 -35.76 -6.12 -5.24
CA ALA A 433 -36.97 -6.58 -5.94
C ALA A 433 -37.68 -7.72 -5.18
N SER A 434 -36.91 -8.71 -4.71
CA SER A 434 -37.43 -9.81 -3.89
C SER A 434 -38.01 -9.34 -2.56
N GLN A 435 -37.42 -8.33 -1.93
CA GLN A 435 -37.91 -7.74 -0.68
C GLN A 435 -39.16 -6.87 -0.89
N GLN A 436 -39.30 -6.21 -2.04
CA GLN A 436 -40.53 -5.51 -2.44
C GLN A 436 -41.67 -6.50 -2.68
N GLU A 437 -41.46 -7.55 -3.46
CA GLU A 437 -42.50 -8.56 -3.72
C GLU A 437 -42.90 -9.32 -2.43
N ASN A 438 -41.94 -9.67 -1.57
CA ASN A 438 -42.26 -10.21 -0.24
C ASN A 438 -43.04 -9.24 0.65
N SER A 439 -42.92 -7.93 0.44
CA SER A 439 -43.72 -6.93 1.17
C SER A 439 -45.14 -6.86 0.62
N ARG A 440 -45.27 -6.79 -0.70
CA ARG A 440 -46.56 -6.86 -1.41
C ARG A 440 -47.37 -8.12 -1.06
N LEU A 441 -46.71 -9.28 -1.00
CA LEU A 441 -47.35 -10.55 -0.61
C LEU A 441 -47.76 -10.55 0.87
N ARG A 442 -46.96 -9.95 1.78
CA ARG A 442 -47.33 -9.79 3.20
C ARG A 442 -48.51 -8.85 3.41
N ASP A 443 -48.61 -7.78 2.62
CA ASP A 443 -49.74 -6.85 2.71
C ASP A 443 -51.01 -7.45 2.09
N SER A 444 -50.91 -8.14 0.94
CA SER A 444 -52.04 -8.87 0.34
C SER A 444 -52.54 -10.04 1.20
N LEU A 445 -51.64 -10.74 1.92
CA LEU A 445 -52.03 -11.74 2.92
C LEU A 445 -52.81 -11.10 4.07
N ARG A 446 -52.35 -9.95 4.60
CA ARG A 446 -53.06 -9.21 5.66
C ARG A 446 -54.45 -8.75 5.21
N GLU A 447 -54.58 -8.27 3.97
CA GLU A 447 -55.88 -7.92 3.39
C GLU A 447 -56.82 -9.13 3.31
N ALA A 448 -56.31 -10.31 2.94
CA ALA A 448 -57.09 -11.54 2.90
C ALA A 448 -57.48 -12.03 4.31
N GLU A 449 -56.58 -11.93 5.29
CA GLU A 449 -56.84 -12.23 6.70
C GLU A 449 -57.91 -11.29 7.28
N ASP A 450 -57.80 -9.97 7.05
CA ASP A 450 -58.79 -8.97 7.48
C ASP A 450 -60.16 -9.19 6.83
N MET A 451 -60.21 -9.63 5.57
CA MET A 451 -61.48 -9.98 4.91
C MET A 451 -62.08 -11.27 5.47
N ASN A 452 -61.27 -12.32 5.70
CA ASN A 452 -61.71 -13.54 6.35
C ASN A 452 -62.22 -13.30 7.78
N ASN A 453 -61.55 -12.41 8.53
CA ASN A 453 -61.98 -12.00 9.87
C ASN A 453 -63.34 -11.28 9.85
N LYS A 454 -63.60 -10.42 8.85
CA LYS A 454 -64.91 -9.77 8.67
C LYS A 454 -66.01 -10.78 8.36
N VAL A 455 -65.79 -11.66 7.37
CA VAL A 455 -66.74 -12.72 7.00
C VAL A 455 -67.04 -13.62 8.20
N SER A 456 -66.02 -14.06 8.93
CA SER A 456 -66.19 -14.85 10.16
C SER A 456 -66.99 -14.10 11.24
N MET A 457 -66.77 -12.79 11.42
CA MET A 457 -67.56 -11.98 12.36
C MET A 457 -69.04 -11.85 11.94
N GLU A 458 -69.31 -11.69 10.65
CA GLU A 458 -70.65 -11.63 10.07
C GLU A 458 -71.36 -12.99 10.16
N GLU A 459 -70.70 -14.09 9.81
CA GLU A 459 -71.21 -15.46 9.99
C GLU A 459 -71.53 -15.73 11.47
N ASN A 460 -70.63 -15.38 12.40
CA ASN A 460 -70.90 -15.48 13.83
C ASN A 460 -72.06 -14.58 14.27
N HIS A 461 -72.28 -13.42 13.65
CA HIS A 461 -73.45 -12.57 13.93
C HIS A 461 -74.75 -13.25 13.47
N ASN A 462 -74.77 -13.73 12.23
CA ASN A 462 -75.90 -14.48 11.65
C ASN A 462 -76.23 -15.74 12.47
N LEU A 463 -75.22 -16.51 12.89
CA LEU A 463 -75.40 -17.68 13.76
C LEU A 463 -75.97 -17.32 15.13
N ARG A 464 -75.54 -16.20 15.73
CA ARG A 464 -76.11 -15.69 16.99
C ARG A 464 -77.57 -15.27 16.83
N ASP A 465 -77.95 -14.72 15.69
CA ASP A 465 -79.33 -14.27 15.45
C ASP A 465 -80.27 -15.43 15.08
N ILE A 466 -79.81 -16.41 14.30
CA ILE A 466 -80.51 -17.70 14.11
C ILE A 466 -80.71 -18.40 15.45
N LEU A 467 -79.70 -18.40 16.33
CA LEU A 467 -79.80 -18.98 17.67
C LEU A 467 -80.83 -18.23 18.55
N LYS A 468 -80.86 -16.90 18.53
CA LYS A 468 -81.92 -16.11 19.20
C LYS A 468 -83.31 -16.48 18.67
N GLN A 469 -83.47 -16.57 17.35
CA GLN A 469 -84.74 -16.94 16.73
C GLN A 469 -85.19 -18.35 17.17
N ALA A 470 -84.30 -19.35 17.10
CA ALA A 470 -84.59 -20.71 17.55
C ALA A 470 -84.93 -20.80 19.05
N ILE A 471 -84.29 -19.99 19.90
CA ILE A 471 -84.64 -19.87 21.32
C ILE A 471 -86.05 -19.28 21.48
N ASN A 472 -86.37 -18.18 20.77
CA ASN A 472 -87.67 -17.53 20.85
C ASN A 472 -88.81 -18.43 20.34
N GLU A 473 -88.59 -19.14 19.23
CA GLU A 473 -89.53 -20.13 18.70
C GLU A 473 -89.72 -21.31 19.67
N SER A 474 -88.64 -21.77 20.31
CA SER A 474 -88.70 -22.80 21.36
C SER A 474 -89.47 -22.34 22.60
N THR A 475 -89.31 -21.08 23.04
CA THR A 475 -90.11 -20.54 24.16
C THR A 475 -91.59 -20.41 23.79
N VAL A 476 -91.94 -19.92 22.59
CA VAL A 476 -93.34 -19.84 22.13
C VAL A 476 -93.95 -21.24 22.00
N ALA A 477 -93.20 -22.21 21.47
CA ALA A 477 -93.66 -23.61 21.41
C ALA A 477 -93.85 -24.23 22.81
N LYS A 478 -92.99 -23.89 23.77
CA LYS A 478 -93.13 -24.30 25.18
C LYS A 478 -94.37 -23.67 25.83
N GLU A 479 -94.58 -22.38 25.68
CA GLU A 479 -95.74 -21.65 26.21
C GLU A 479 -97.05 -22.21 25.62
N ALA A 480 -97.10 -22.42 24.30
CA ALA A 480 -98.25 -23.07 23.65
C ALA A 480 -98.50 -24.50 24.15
N ALA A 481 -97.44 -25.27 24.42
CA ALA A 481 -97.55 -26.60 25.03
C ALA A 481 -98.00 -26.55 26.50
N GLU A 482 -97.66 -25.50 27.25
CA GLU A 482 -98.10 -25.30 28.64
C GLU A 482 -99.57 -24.85 28.70
N ILE A 483 -100.01 -23.97 27.80
CA ILE A 483 -101.44 -23.64 27.59
C ILE A 483 -102.22 -24.91 27.24
N ALA A 484 -101.76 -25.68 26.24
CA ALA A 484 -102.43 -26.92 25.83
C ALA A 484 -102.48 -27.98 26.95
N ARG A 485 -101.48 -28.02 27.86
CA ARG A 485 -101.54 -28.87 29.06
C ARG A 485 -102.58 -28.38 30.07
N ALA A 486 -102.65 -27.07 30.32
CA ALA A 486 -103.63 -26.47 31.22
C ALA A 486 -105.07 -26.70 30.71
N GLU A 487 -105.33 -26.50 29.41
CA GLU A 487 -106.60 -26.83 28.76
C GLU A 487 -106.96 -28.31 28.90
N ASN A 488 -106.00 -29.23 28.67
CA ASN A 488 -106.25 -30.67 28.85
C ASN A 488 -106.54 -31.03 30.32
N SER A 489 -105.97 -30.32 31.30
CA SER A 489 -106.38 -30.51 32.71
C SER A 489 -107.82 -30.05 32.91
N GLN A 490 -108.16 -28.82 32.54
CA GLN A 490 -109.52 -28.29 32.69
C GLN A 490 -110.58 -29.17 32.01
N LEU A 491 -110.28 -29.71 30.82
CA LEU A 491 -111.14 -30.66 30.12
C LEU A 491 -111.25 -32.02 30.83
N LYS A 492 -110.17 -32.51 31.44
CA LYS A 492 -110.17 -33.76 32.24
C LYS A 492 -110.93 -33.58 33.55
N ASP A 493 -110.78 -32.44 34.19
CA ASP A 493 -111.45 -32.09 35.45
C ASP A 493 -112.96 -31.91 35.19
N SER A 494 -113.33 -31.20 34.12
CA SER A 494 -114.72 -31.09 33.67
C SER A 494 -115.32 -32.42 33.22
N LEU A 495 -114.54 -33.31 32.60
CA LEU A 495 -114.97 -34.69 32.28
C LEU A 495 -115.25 -35.47 33.58
N SER A 496 -114.38 -35.37 34.58
CA SER A 496 -114.58 -35.97 35.90
C SER A 496 -115.86 -35.46 36.58
N ASP A 497 -116.18 -34.16 36.47
CA ASP A 497 -117.45 -33.62 36.96
C ASP A 497 -118.67 -34.17 36.19
N LYS A 498 -118.55 -34.40 34.88
CA LYS A 498 -119.60 -35.03 34.07
C LYS A 498 -119.77 -36.50 34.40
N ASP A 499 -118.68 -37.24 34.61
CA ASP A 499 -118.72 -38.63 35.04
C ASP A 499 -119.39 -38.72 36.43
N ASN A 500 -118.96 -37.90 37.41
CA ASN A 500 -119.60 -37.80 38.73
C ASN A 500 -121.11 -37.47 38.66
N ALA A 501 -121.53 -36.61 37.72
CA ALA A 501 -122.93 -36.28 37.50
C ALA A 501 -123.72 -37.43 36.84
N LEU A 502 -123.15 -38.13 35.85
CA LEU A 502 -123.74 -39.32 35.24
C LEU A 502 -123.88 -40.46 36.24
N ASP A 503 -122.87 -40.64 37.10
CA ASP A 503 -122.82 -41.63 38.16
C ASP A 503 -123.89 -41.33 39.24
N SER A 504 -124.13 -40.05 39.53
CA SER A 504 -125.22 -39.58 40.40
C SER A 504 -126.61 -39.78 39.76
N LEU A 505 -126.77 -39.45 38.48
CA LEU A 505 -128.00 -39.71 37.71
C LEU A 505 -128.28 -41.22 37.57
N THR A 506 -127.24 -42.06 37.54
CA THR A 506 -127.36 -43.52 37.48
C THR A 506 -127.85 -44.07 38.82
N ARG A 507 -127.28 -43.60 39.94
CA ARG A 507 -127.79 -43.91 41.29
C ARG A 507 -129.23 -43.45 41.48
N GLU A 508 -129.60 -42.28 40.94
CA GLU A 508 -130.99 -41.81 40.99
C GLU A 508 -131.92 -42.64 40.09
N ASN A 509 -131.52 -43.01 38.86
CA ASN A 509 -132.31 -43.90 38.02
C ASN A 509 -132.54 -45.26 38.67
N GLU A 510 -131.53 -45.83 39.34
CA GLU A 510 -131.70 -47.09 40.04
C GLU A 510 -132.57 -46.93 41.31
N ARG A 511 -132.46 -45.81 42.03
CA ARG A 511 -133.41 -45.44 43.10
C ARG A 511 -134.84 -45.32 42.58
N LEU A 512 -135.03 -44.72 41.40
CA LEU A 512 -136.33 -44.57 40.75
C LEU A 512 -136.87 -45.92 40.29
N ARG A 513 -136.05 -46.82 39.73
CA ARG A 513 -136.43 -48.22 39.43
C ARG A 513 -136.84 -49.00 40.67
N ILE A 514 -136.10 -48.87 41.78
CA ILE A 514 -136.45 -49.52 43.04
C ILE A 514 -137.78 -48.98 43.56
N ASN A 515 -138.02 -47.66 43.45
CA ASN A 515 -139.29 -47.03 43.81
C ASN A 515 -140.44 -47.42 42.87
N GLU A 516 -140.20 -47.53 41.57
CA GLU A 516 -141.15 -48.01 40.55
C GLU A 516 -141.51 -49.48 40.78
N ALA A 517 -140.53 -50.34 41.08
CA ALA A 517 -140.75 -51.73 41.44
C ALA A 517 -141.52 -51.87 42.76
N ALA A 518 -141.21 -51.06 43.77
CA ALA A 518 -141.97 -51.00 45.02
C ALA A 518 -143.41 -50.50 44.80
N ALA A 519 -143.59 -49.46 43.98
CA ALA A 519 -144.91 -48.98 43.57
C ALA A 519 -145.69 -50.04 42.78
N HIS A 520 -145.03 -50.82 41.92
CA HIS A 520 -145.63 -51.95 41.21
C HIS A 520 -146.04 -53.09 42.14
N GLU A 521 -145.22 -53.48 43.13
CA GLU A 521 -145.62 -54.49 44.12
C GLU A 521 -146.75 -53.96 45.03
N ASN A 522 -146.72 -52.67 45.42
CA ASN A 522 -147.84 -52.01 46.13
C ASN A 522 -149.13 -52.02 45.30
N ILE A 523 -149.07 -51.71 43.99
CA ILE A 523 -150.23 -51.78 43.06
C ILE A 523 -150.73 -53.23 42.91
N LYS A 524 -149.83 -54.21 42.94
CA LYS A 524 -150.13 -55.64 42.86
C LYS A 524 -150.69 -56.19 44.17
N GLU A 525 -150.29 -55.64 45.31
CA GLU A 525 -150.87 -55.91 46.63
C GLU A 525 -152.23 -55.25 46.80
N LEU A 526 -152.42 -54.01 46.34
CA LEU A 526 -153.75 -53.40 46.20
C LEU A 526 -154.66 -54.23 45.28
N LYS A 527 -154.13 -54.80 44.19
CA LYS A 527 -154.87 -55.77 43.36
C LYS A 527 -155.22 -57.06 44.12
N ARG A 528 -154.33 -57.59 44.97
CA ARG A 528 -154.65 -58.73 45.88
C ARG A 528 -155.76 -58.35 46.86
N LEU A 529 -155.70 -57.16 47.47
CA LEU A 529 -156.69 -56.67 48.44
C LEU A 529 -158.05 -56.34 47.80
N LEU A 530 -158.09 -55.98 46.50
CA LEU A 530 -159.34 -55.91 45.73
C LEU A 530 -159.89 -57.29 45.31
N SER A 531 -159.19 -58.40 45.53
CA SER A 531 -159.56 -59.74 45.04
C SER A 531 -160.33 -60.62 46.05
N THR A 532 -160.74 -60.09 47.22
CA THR A 532 -161.55 -60.83 48.21
C THR A 532 -163.06 -60.57 48.13
N THR A 533 -163.53 -59.97 47.03
CA THR A 533 -164.95 -59.95 46.66
C THR A 533 -165.12 -60.17 45.15
N SER A 534 -166.02 -61.07 44.75
CA SER A 534 -166.35 -61.46 43.36
C SER A 534 -165.34 -62.33 42.58
N THR A 535 -165.61 -63.64 42.59
CA THR A 535 -165.68 -64.56 41.43
C THR A 535 -164.79 -64.34 40.18
N ASN A 536 -163.94 -65.33 39.90
CA ASN A 536 -164.02 -66.26 38.74
C ASN A 536 -164.84 -65.82 37.49
N ASP A 537 -164.40 -66.04 36.24
CA ASP A 537 -163.20 -66.77 35.78
C ASP A 537 -162.71 -66.39 34.36
N LEU A 538 -161.38 -66.45 34.17
CA LEU A 538 -160.58 -66.55 32.94
C LEU A 538 -160.75 -65.56 31.75
N ARG A 539 -159.67 -65.41 30.96
CA ARG A 539 -159.46 -64.32 29.97
C ARG A 539 -159.08 -64.84 28.59
N ALA A 540 -159.52 -64.16 27.51
CA ALA A 540 -158.94 -64.21 26.16
C ALA A 540 -159.37 -62.98 25.33
N LYS A 541 -158.69 -62.72 24.20
CA LYS A 541 -158.75 -61.55 23.29
C LYS A 541 -158.00 -60.33 23.80
N ASP A 542 -156.82 -59.97 23.29
CA ASP A 542 -156.29 -59.84 21.90
C ASP A 542 -156.68 -58.55 21.19
N LYS A 543 -155.64 -57.80 20.81
CA LYS A 543 -155.58 -56.88 19.67
C LYS A 543 -154.21 -57.05 18.99
N ASP A 544 -154.21 -57.84 17.93
CA ASP A 544 -153.32 -57.81 16.77
C ASP A 544 -151.86 -57.36 16.96
N LEU A 545 -151.06 -58.32 17.43
CA LEU A 545 -149.81 -58.78 16.79
C LEU A 545 -149.10 -57.82 15.82
N GLY A 546 -147.98 -57.28 16.28
CA GLY A 546 -146.81 -56.97 15.44
C GLY A 546 -145.60 -57.77 15.91
N GLY A 547 -145.24 -58.86 15.21
CA GLY A 547 -144.03 -59.64 15.53
C GLY A 547 -142.76 -58.87 15.13
N LEU A 548 -141.61 -58.93 15.82
CA LEU A 548 -140.92 -60.05 16.52
C LEU A 548 -140.55 -61.23 15.60
N PHE A 549 -139.36 -61.18 14.98
CA PHE A 549 -138.14 -61.71 15.61
C PHE A 549 -136.89 -61.53 14.71
N ASN A 550 -135.78 -61.07 15.28
CA ASN A 550 -134.61 -61.95 15.41
C ASN A 550 -133.72 -61.57 16.61
N LYS A 551 -132.95 -62.54 17.10
CA LYS A 551 -131.95 -62.47 18.18
C LYS A 551 -130.53 -62.47 17.55
N GLN A 552 -129.41 -62.20 18.21
CA GLN A 552 -129.09 -61.92 19.63
C GLN A 552 -127.73 -61.16 19.72
N ASN A 553 -127.47 -60.44 20.82
CA ASN A 553 -126.23 -60.32 21.63
C ASN A 553 -124.81 -60.24 20.97
N SER A 554 -123.80 -59.52 21.50
CA SER A 554 -123.67 -58.80 22.80
C SER A 554 -122.38 -57.94 22.92
N MET A 555 -122.44 -56.88 23.74
CA MET A 555 -121.40 -56.36 24.66
C MET A 555 -120.03 -55.84 24.12
N GLY A 556 -120.02 -54.58 23.65
CA GLY A 556 -119.54 -53.40 24.41
C GLY A 556 -118.08 -53.25 24.91
N ARG A 557 -117.43 -52.14 24.51
CA ARG A 557 -116.89 -51.09 25.41
C ARG A 557 -116.39 -49.84 24.66
N ASP A 558 -116.40 -48.70 25.35
CA ASP A 558 -116.05 -47.36 24.88
C ASP A 558 -114.55 -46.99 25.15
N PRO A 559 -114.07 -45.73 25.05
CA PRO A 559 -113.52 -45.20 23.79
C PRO A 559 -112.16 -44.48 23.97
N LYS A 560 -111.64 -43.85 22.90
CA LYS A 560 -111.05 -42.49 22.98
C LYS A 560 -110.72 -41.85 21.62
N ASP A 561 -111.11 -40.58 21.47
CA ASP A 561 -110.71 -39.69 20.38
C ASP A 561 -109.28 -39.15 20.52
N SER A 562 -108.70 -38.66 19.42
CA SER A 562 -108.26 -37.25 19.40
C SER A 562 -108.01 -36.64 18.01
N LYS A 563 -108.84 -35.64 17.69
CA LYS A 563 -108.55 -34.45 16.85
C LYS A 563 -108.43 -34.66 15.32
N LYS A 564 -108.49 -33.54 14.59
CA LYS A 564 -108.93 -33.43 13.18
C LYS A 564 -108.04 -32.47 12.37
N LEU A 565 -107.79 -32.83 11.09
CA LEU A 565 -107.71 -31.97 9.88
C LEU A 565 -106.63 -30.84 9.83
N PRO A 566 -106.29 -30.28 8.64
CA PRO A 566 -106.64 -30.69 7.26
C PRO A 566 -105.43 -30.91 6.30
N GLN A 567 -105.78 -31.30 5.07
CA GLN A 567 -105.15 -30.99 3.76
C GLN A 567 -104.44 -29.61 3.67
N VAL A 568 -103.47 -29.30 2.78
CA VAL A 568 -103.13 -29.81 1.41
C VAL A 568 -101.61 -29.64 1.12
N LEU A 569 -101.16 -30.18 -0.04
CA LEU A 569 -99.99 -29.76 -0.87
C LEU A 569 -98.58 -30.31 -0.59
N SER A 570 -97.85 -30.45 -1.70
CA SER A 570 -96.44 -30.84 -1.90
C SER A 570 -95.98 -30.25 -3.26
N PRO A 571 -94.71 -30.31 -3.71
CA PRO A 571 -93.52 -30.95 -3.10
C PRO A 571 -92.22 -30.09 -3.19
N GLN A 572 -91.07 -30.77 -2.93
CA GLN A 572 -89.75 -30.67 -3.62
C GLN A 572 -88.54 -29.99 -2.94
N LYS A 573 -87.39 -30.70 -3.03
CA LYS A 573 -85.97 -30.28 -2.88
C LYS A 573 -85.48 -29.89 -1.47
N THR A 574 -84.22 -30.14 -1.04
CA THR A 574 -83.17 -31.12 -1.44
C THR A 574 -82.15 -31.31 -0.28
N GLN A 575 -81.44 -32.45 -0.28
CA GLN A 575 -80.08 -32.66 0.27
C GLN A 575 -79.78 -32.35 1.76
N ALA A 576 -79.77 -33.44 2.54
CA ALA A 576 -78.68 -33.88 3.42
C ALA A 576 -77.81 -32.83 4.16
N LEU A 577 -78.03 -32.74 5.48
CA LEU A 577 -76.98 -32.45 6.47
C LEU A 577 -76.71 -33.71 7.30
N LYS A 578 -75.42 -34.03 7.52
CA LYS A 578 -74.97 -35.14 8.37
C LYS A 578 -73.95 -34.63 9.39
N GLY A 579 -74.45 -34.04 10.48
CA GLY A 579 -73.63 -33.64 11.62
C GLY A 579 -73.57 -34.75 12.67
N SER A 580 -72.39 -34.97 13.23
CA SER A 580 -72.19 -35.74 14.46
C SER A 580 -70.86 -35.33 15.09
N ILE A 581 -70.93 -34.51 16.14
CA ILE A 581 -69.81 -34.10 16.98
C ILE A 581 -70.22 -34.43 18.42
N PHE A 582 -69.39 -35.15 19.15
CA PHE A 582 -69.01 -34.84 20.54
C PHE A 582 -67.86 -35.75 21.01
N ASP A 583 -67.35 -35.44 22.20
CA ASP A 583 -66.42 -36.20 23.05
C ASP A 583 -64.91 -36.24 22.68
N ILE A 584 -63.97 -36.02 23.62
CA ILE A 584 -64.03 -35.34 24.95
C ILE A 584 -62.60 -35.00 25.47
N VAL A 585 -62.45 -33.95 26.30
CA VAL A 585 -61.37 -33.66 27.31
C VAL A 585 -59.87 -33.78 26.94
N ASP A 586 -59.08 -32.70 27.18
CA ASP A 586 -57.97 -32.76 28.18
C ASP A 586 -57.46 -31.38 28.70
N SER A 587 -57.05 -31.32 29.98
CA SER A 587 -56.34 -30.22 30.70
C SER A 587 -56.28 -30.47 32.22
N PRO A 588 -55.36 -29.81 32.99
CA PRO A 588 -54.30 -28.85 32.62
C PRO A 588 -52.90 -29.47 32.87
N GLU A 589 -51.81 -28.92 33.44
CA GLU A 589 -51.30 -27.66 34.06
C GLU A 589 -49.74 -27.80 34.09
N PRO A 590 -48.87 -26.87 34.59
CA PRO A 590 -49.01 -25.44 34.88
C PRO A 590 -47.90 -24.55 34.24
N VAL A 591 -47.96 -23.23 34.48
CA VAL A 591 -46.93 -22.23 34.12
C VAL A 591 -46.12 -21.81 35.35
N SER A 592 -44.85 -21.44 35.20
CA SER A 592 -44.05 -20.77 36.24
C SER A 592 -43.48 -19.43 35.76
N HIS A 593 -43.71 -18.37 36.53
CA HIS A 593 -43.15 -17.03 36.31
C HIS A 593 -42.08 -16.70 37.36
N HIS A 594 -40.91 -16.23 36.93
CA HIS A 594 -40.03 -15.44 37.77
C HIS A 594 -39.62 -14.13 37.08
N PHE A 595 -40.15 -13.03 37.60
CA PHE A 595 -39.55 -11.70 37.42
C PHE A 595 -38.22 -11.63 38.17
N LYS A 596 -37.18 -11.04 37.57
CA LYS A 596 -36.42 -9.93 38.20
C LYS A 596 -35.37 -9.26 37.31
N THR A 597 -35.51 -7.93 37.22
CA THR A 597 -34.47 -6.88 37.20
C THR A 597 -33.24 -7.00 36.29
N SER A 598 -33.11 -6.03 35.38
CA SER A 598 -31.84 -5.64 34.76
C SER A 598 -31.05 -4.65 35.64
N SER A 599 -29.74 -4.84 35.72
CA SER A 599 -28.72 -3.77 35.82
C SER A 599 -27.44 -4.33 35.13
N SER A 600 -26.56 -3.58 34.45
CA SER A 600 -26.04 -2.23 34.64
C SER A 600 -25.16 -2.08 35.89
N VAL A 601 -23.85 -1.99 35.69
CA VAL A 601 -22.92 -0.97 36.25
C VAL A 601 -21.52 -1.16 35.64
N TYR A 602 -20.76 -0.06 35.57
CA TYR A 602 -19.36 0.03 35.09
C TYR A 602 -18.35 -0.29 36.22
N THR A 603 -17.28 -1.02 35.86
CA THR A 603 -15.87 -0.80 36.25
C THR A 603 -15.05 -1.35 35.08
N ASP A 604 -14.16 -0.65 34.37
CA ASP A 604 -13.25 0.45 34.73
C ASP A 604 -12.28 0.09 35.86
N ASP A 605 -11.09 -0.38 35.47
CA ASP A 605 -9.85 -0.21 36.22
C ASP A 605 -8.68 -0.13 35.21
N GLY A 606 -7.86 0.92 35.33
CA GLY A 606 -6.88 1.34 34.33
C GLY A 606 -5.44 1.17 34.80
N GLY A 607 -4.93 -0.06 34.80
CA GLY A 607 -3.56 -0.37 35.25
C GLY A 607 -2.47 0.12 34.30
N THR A 608 -1.98 1.35 34.49
CA THR A 608 -0.77 1.88 33.81
C THR A 608 0.37 2.04 34.80
N ILE A 609 1.42 1.22 34.69
CA ILE A 609 2.67 1.36 35.47
C ILE A 609 3.89 1.19 34.56
N TYR A 610 4.91 1.99 34.86
CA TYR A 610 6.27 2.08 34.29
C TYR A 610 6.98 0.71 34.26
N SER A 611 7.81 0.36 33.27
CA SER A 611 9.04 0.99 32.74
C SER A 611 10.29 0.66 33.57
N GLU A 612 11.38 0.35 32.86
CA GLU A 612 12.66 -0.19 33.34
C GLU A 612 12.56 -1.60 34.04
N ASP A 613 13.58 -2.45 34.07
CA ASP A 613 15.03 -2.18 33.90
C ASP A 613 15.85 -3.40 33.36
N PHE A 614 17.11 -3.12 33.00
CA PHE A 614 18.25 -4.00 32.66
C PHE A 614 18.38 -4.71 31.30
N ASP A 615 19.33 -4.19 30.52
CA ASP A 615 20.10 -4.88 29.48
C ASP A 615 20.93 -6.08 30.02
N HIS A 616 21.26 -7.02 29.12
CA HIS A 616 22.64 -7.41 28.77
C HIS A 616 22.69 -8.84 28.15
N LEU A 617 22.94 -8.92 26.83
CA LEU A 617 24.08 -9.72 26.33
C LEU A 617 24.45 -9.33 24.89
N GLU A 618 25.75 -9.16 24.66
CA GLU A 618 26.38 -8.93 23.36
C GLU A 618 27.16 -10.20 22.96
N GLY A 619 27.30 -10.50 21.66
CA GLY A 619 28.29 -11.49 21.19
C GLY A 619 27.77 -12.66 20.34
N SER A 620 27.65 -12.42 19.03
CA SER A 620 28.13 -13.28 17.93
C SER A 620 28.31 -14.80 18.14
N GLN A 621 27.53 -15.62 17.43
CA GLN A 621 28.11 -16.72 16.63
C GLN A 621 27.26 -17.12 15.42
N LEU A 622 27.92 -17.68 14.40
CA LEU A 622 27.33 -18.21 13.17
C LEU A 622 27.10 -19.73 13.29
N ASP A 623 25.91 -20.21 12.92
CA ASP A 623 25.80 -21.34 11.98
C ASP A 623 24.35 -21.49 11.42
N PRO A 624 24.15 -21.96 10.17
CA PRO A 624 22.82 -22.12 9.58
C PRO A 624 22.30 -23.57 9.69
N MET A 625 21.06 -23.76 10.15
CA MET A 625 20.40 -25.08 10.21
C MET A 625 19.03 -25.08 9.51
N GLU A 626 18.72 -26.20 8.84
CA GLU A 626 17.59 -26.30 7.92
C GLU A 626 16.23 -26.48 8.63
N ASN A 627 15.16 -25.84 8.12
CA ASN A 627 13.79 -26.23 8.50
C ASN A 627 12.71 -26.14 7.39
N ASP A 628 13.02 -25.52 6.24
CA ASP A 628 12.02 -25.23 5.18
C ASP A 628 11.57 -26.45 4.34
N LYS A 629 12.18 -27.63 4.53
CA LYS A 629 11.87 -28.83 3.73
C LYS A 629 10.46 -29.41 3.99
N ASN A 630 9.86 -29.17 5.16
CA ASN A 630 8.54 -29.73 5.52
C ASN A 630 7.35 -28.93 4.98
N SER A 631 7.46 -27.59 4.85
CA SER A 631 6.39 -26.74 4.30
C SER A 631 6.08 -27.09 2.84
N LYS A 632 7.13 -27.25 2.03
CA LYS A 632 7.06 -27.54 0.59
C LYS A 632 6.41 -28.89 0.26
N ARG A 633 6.45 -29.89 1.17
CA ARG A 633 5.72 -31.16 1.01
C ARG A 633 4.21 -30.99 1.17
N LYS A 634 3.74 -30.27 2.21
CA LYS A 634 2.30 -30.08 2.47
C LYS A 634 1.59 -29.32 1.33
N LYS A 635 2.19 -28.25 0.80
CA LYS A 635 1.63 -27.51 -0.36
C LYS A 635 1.50 -28.39 -1.62
N LYS A 636 2.48 -29.26 -1.93
CA LYS A 636 2.41 -30.15 -3.10
C LYS A 636 1.27 -31.17 -3.02
N THR A 637 0.97 -31.72 -1.84
CA THR A 637 -0.14 -32.67 -1.66
C THR A 637 -1.51 -32.00 -1.86
N LEU A 638 -1.67 -30.76 -1.39
CA LEU A 638 -2.92 -30.01 -1.56
C LEU A 638 -3.19 -29.70 -3.04
N LEU A 639 -2.19 -29.18 -3.75
CA LEU A 639 -2.28 -28.87 -5.19
C LEU A 639 -2.55 -30.12 -6.05
N ARG A 640 -2.05 -31.31 -5.65
CA ARG A 640 -2.37 -32.57 -6.32
C ARG A 640 -3.84 -32.95 -6.14
N ARG A 641 -4.39 -32.85 -4.91
CA ARG A 641 -5.81 -33.11 -4.65
C ARG A 641 -6.73 -32.17 -5.44
N PHE A 642 -6.42 -30.88 -5.52
CA PHE A 642 -7.18 -29.94 -6.36
C PHE A 642 -7.11 -30.27 -7.85
N ARG A 643 -5.93 -30.63 -8.37
CA ARG A 643 -5.77 -31.06 -9.78
C ARG A 643 -6.59 -32.31 -10.11
N ASP A 644 -6.61 -33.29 -9.21
CA ASP A 644 -7.35 -34.54 -9.41
C ASP A 644 -8.87 -34.34 -9.26
N LEU A 645 -9.32 -33.35 -8.48
CA LEU A 645 -10.74 -32.96 -8.37
C LEU A 645 -11.24 -32.28 -9.65
N ILE A 646 -10.45 -31.35 -10.21
CA ILE A 646 -10.77 -30.66 -11.48
C ILE A 646 -10.90 -31.66 -12.64
N LYS A 647 -9.98 -32.64 -12.73
CA LYS A 647 -9.98 -33.65 -13.80
C LYS A 647 -11.22 -34.58 -13.80
N ARG A 648 -11.96 -34.69 -12.70
CA ARG A 648 -13.15 -35.56 -12.62
C ARG A 648 -14.44 -34.88 -13.08
N ARG A 649 -14.46 -33.56 -13.29
CA ARG A 649 -15.67 -32.79 -13.64
C ARG A 649 -15.86 -32.56 -15.15
N SER A 650 -14.94 -33.03 -15.99
CA SER A 650 -14.89 -32.66 -17.43
C SER A 650 -15.55 -33.64 -18.41
N PHE A 651 -16.18 -34.71 -17.94
CA PHE A 651 -16.84 -35.69 -18.82
C PHE A 651 -18.28 -35.97 -18.39
N HIS A 652 -19.24 -35.32 -19.07
CA HIS A 652 -20.52 -35.89 -19.52
C HIS A 652 -21.31 -34.82 -20.28
N ARG A 653 -21.06 -34.72 -21.59
CA ARG A 653 -22.01 -34.17 -22.57
C ARG A 653 -22.16 -35.23 -23.65
N LYS A 654 -23.37 -35.78 -23.80
CA LYS A 654 -23.73 -36.62 -24.94
C LYS A 654 -24.40 -35.72 -25.97
N GLU A 655 -23.95 -35.80 -27.21
CA GLU A 655 -24.69 -35.28 -28.36
C GLU A 655 -25.60 -36.40 -28.90
N PRO A 656 -26.81 -36.09 -29.39
CA PRO A 656 -27.64 -37.06 -30.10
C PRO A 656 -27.10 -37.30 -31.51
N LEU A 657 -27.33 -38.50 -32.05
CA LEU A 657 -27.01 -38.80 -33.46
C LEU A 657 -28.05 -38.19 -34.41
N ILE A 658 -27.64 -38.10 -35.67
CA ILE A 658 -28.48 -37.76 -36.83
C ILE A 658 -29.31 -38.99 -37.23
N ASP A 659 -30.61 -38.77 -37.44
CA ASP A 659 -31.44 -39.30 -38.54
C ASP A 659 -32.62 -38.33 -38.74
#